data_AF-A0A9W7CQU1-F1
#
_entry.id   AF-A0A9W7CQU1-F1
#
_cell.length_a   1.000
_cell.length_b   1.000
_cell.length_c   1.000
_cell.angle_alpha   90.00
_cell.angle_beta   90.00
_cell.angle_gamma   90.00
#
_symmetry.space_group_name_H-M   'P 1'
#
loop_
_entity.id
_entity.type
_entity.pdbx_description
1 polymer ?
#
loop_
_entity_poly.entity_id
_entity_poly.type
_entity_poly.pdbx_seq_one_letter_code
_entity_poly.pdbx_strand_id
1 'polypeptide(L)'
;MPAACFLPKDFGNFRFQDKRNLYLGVLAAELQSHAELFESVALQPWLGGCDKPALLLTVSRAFLAQHGVKHADVSVRVLPVVSAELFKLAKLAPSRNNVKHEPNMTEEDMKRCSMPAYNNAILEDMMVRQHTRELHAALKEAPQFAQACVLAKIWIRQRGLHNAADSVNGFLVSMLLLYLYQKKRISAQTPSDQMFKVLVQFIAVHDLENEPLQFPPAEGGVVLTTEGMQVFRKSFELVFVDSSGRLNLFGRVSRSAWKELQNLAEESVKLVQHCTMDDFRSLFITKNEFWTRYDQYYWFPAPTPVDDADEDTYTLEEKRAINDMGLERFWLRKLESVLSKALTDRVSLVRPVLEDSVEWDLHDSSPPQQRKVAVGLRINSDNAWRIVDKGPSADDKVASTQFRQFWRGKSELRRFKDGAIIEAVVWDGISSENRHRVLDAIVNFIVPAHCPNLNSSQIKTSNAALYSALDVEEPAGLKNSKVSNGSFESTMNSVSKLWVIFNNFAKKLRGLDSLPLKVSDVLPVHPAFRYTSLFPVQPHPLAYSKGEKMDSAPMAHVNTVLEPLMLYLKFERSSAWPNEKNALMHAKTGFYVHIGHELQSRLNFRCEVAKDCVDVFVSGYIFRLVIRSEKELGVVTGAAGVKKLAIVHSPEYVLAKREADYLSKHASTVHALHTKNSSFGPTVRLVQRWLADKTLSNVLPVEAVELLVADVFLTTASTSTPHSVLSSFLRFLKRVASFDWQSVPFIVDLNSSLDDDKRREILKRFEASSTSPATHPAMFIAADYEDMDCLSSWTRFTPDKVVVQRLISLAQASYSLLVSWLASAASSSGWKAAFTSSTTEFDATLLLATENLPTKRIRVNADKKHPFVAPVYKNMDLTSVPVMIGFDPVHELLQDLQRTFGHLAFFFINGVDTTAILITWKPQAFLPAKFRAITANYQIPLPSTDTSEDDSTRSYAVPNIFEILSDMQSMSHGMVVGAALQPFE
;
A
#
# COMPACT_ATOMS: atom_id res chain seq x y z
N MET A 1 -43.61 -19.43 -3.48
CA MET A 1 -44.40 -19.75 -4.70
C MET A 1 -45.22 -21.00 -4.44
N PRO A 2 -46.51 -21.03 -4.83
CA PRO A 2 -47.38 -22.20 -4.68
C PRO A 2 -46.88 -23.40 -5.50
N ALA A 3 -47.06 -24.62 -4.98
CA ALA A 3 -46.67 -25.84 -5.70
C ALA A 3 -47.44 -26.03 -7.01
N ALA A 4 -48.68 -25.54 -7.09
CA ALA A 4 -49.53 -25.61 -8.28
C ALA A 4 -48.95 -24.86 -9.51
N CYS A 5 -48.00 -23.94 -9.32
CA CYS A 5 -47.31 -23.26 -10.42
C CYS A 5 -46.32 -24.18 -11.18
N PHE A 6 -45.99 -25.35 -10.61
CA PHE A 6 -44.92 -26.23 -11.09
C PHE A 6 -45.44 -27.63 -11.43
N LEU A 7 -44.84 -28.23 -12.45
CA LEU A 7 -45.01 -29.62 -12.82
C LEU A 7 -43.89 -30.47 -12.21
N PRO A 8 -44.11 -31.78 -11.96
CA PRO A 8 -43.10 -32.65 -11.34
C PRO A 8 -41.76 -32.79 -12.07
N LYS A 9 -41.67 -32.33 -13.33
CA LYS A 9 -40.46 -32.36 -14.17
C LYS A 9 -39.81 -30.99 -14.39
N ASP A 10 -40.35 -29.92 -13.80
CA ASP A 10 -39.85 -28.56 -14.01
C ASP A 10 -38.48 -28.29 -13.37
N PHE A 11 -37.93 -29.24 -12.60
CA PHE A 11 -36.54 -29.18 -12.19
C PHE A 11 -35.55 -29.29 -13.37
N GLY A 12 -35.97 -29.72 -14.57
CA GLY A 12 -35.10 -29.88 -15.74
C GLY A 12 -35.10 -28.69 -16.70
N ASN A 13 -33.97 -28.47 -17.37
CA ASN A 13 -33.76 -27.52 -18.46
C ASN A 13 -34.23 -26.09 -18.14
N PHE A 14 -33.80 -25.53 -17.01
CA PHE A 14 -34.08 -24.15 -16.56
C PHE A 14 -35.56 -23.77 -16.35
N ARG A 15 -36.51 -24.69 -16.57
CA ARG A 15 -37.96 -24.43 -16.44
C ARG A 15 -38.35 -23.92 -15.05
N PHE A 16 -37.67 -24.39 -14.00
CA PHE A 16 -37.88 -23.89 -12.64
C PHE A 16 -37.46 -22.43 -12.51
N GLN A 17 -36.27 -22.09 -13.01
CA GLN A 17 -35.72 -20.73 -13.00
C GLN A 17 -36.59 -19.79 -13.84
N ASP A 18 -37.04 -20.20 -15.02
CA ASP A 18 -37.93 -19.41 -15.88
C ASP A 18 -39.24 -19.09 -15.16
N LYS A 19 -39.88 -20.09 -14.55
CA LYS A 19 -41.12 -19.91 -13.77
C LYS A 19 -40.89 -19.04 -12.53
N ARG A 20 -39.75 -19.20 -11.85
CA ARG A 20 -39.35 -18.38 -10.72
C ARG A 20 -39.17 -16.92 -11.13
N ASN A 21 -38.52 -16.67 -12.26
CA ASN A 21 -38.25 -15.34 -12.78
C ASN A 21 -39.54 -14.68 -13.31
N LEU A 22 -40.40 -15.43 -13.98
CA LEU A 22 -41.74 -14.96 -14.36
C LEU A 22 -42.57 -14.57 -13.14
N TYR A 23 -42.59 -15.41 -12.10
CA TYR A 23 -43.29 -15.10 -10.85
C TYR A 23 -42.76 -13.81 -10.20
N LEU A 24 -41.43 -13.64 -10.17
CA LEU A 24 -40.80 -12.43 -9.66
C LEU A 24 -41.16 -11.20 -10.50
N GLY A 25 -41.16 -11.32 -11.82
CA GLY A 25 -41.51 -10.24 -12.74
C GLY A 25 -42.96 -9.77 -12.58
N VAL A 26 -43.91 -10.70 -12.47
CA VAL A 26 -45.32 -10.37 -12.20
C VAL A 26 -45.47 -9.67 -10.84
N LEU A 27 -44.78 -10.16 -9.80
CA LEU A 27 -44.79 -9.52 -8.48
C LEU A 27 -44.17 -8.12 -8.51
N ALA A 28 -43.08 -7.95 -9.25
CA ALA A 28 -42.38 -6.69 -9.39
C ALA A 28 -43.23 -5.64 -10.12
N ALA A 29 -43.93 -6.02 -11.19
CA ALA A 29 -44.85 -5.15 -11.92
C ALA A 29 -46.00 -4.66 -11.04
N GLU A 30 -46.56 -5.55 -10.19
CA GLU A 30 -47.59 -5.16 -9.23
C GLU A 30 -47.04 -4.19 -8.17
N LEU A 31 -45.86 -4.47 -7.61
CA LEU A 31 -45.25 -3.63 -6.58
C LEU A 31 -44.81 -2.27 -7.11
N GLN A 32 -44.44 -2.16 -8.39
CA GLN A 32 -44.15 -0.88 -9.05
C GLN A 32 -45.38 0.04 -9.11
N SER A 33 -46.60 -0.51 -9.12
CA SER A 33 -47.82 0.29 -9.11
C SER A 33 -48.07 1.02 -7.78
N HIS A 34 -47.38 0.62 -6.71
CA HIS A 34 -47.49 1.17 -5.36
C HIS A 34 -46.43 2.25 -5.07
N ALA A 35 -46.40 3.31 -5.87
CA ALA A 35 -45.44 4.42 -5.74
C ALA A 35 -45.55 5.19 -4.42
N GLU A 36 -46.69 5.11 -3.73
CA GLU A 36 -46.89 5.64 -2.39
C GLU A 36 -46.05 4.92 -1.32
N LEU A 37 -45.74 3.65 -1.55
CA LEU A 37 -45.03 2.79 -0.61
C LEU A 37 -43.55 2.63 -0.99
N PHE A 38 -43.26 2.45 -2.27
CA PHE A 38 -41.90 2.21 -2.77
C PHE A 38 -41.44 3.33 -3.69
N GLU A 39 -40.26 3.89 -3.39
CA GLU A 39 -39.59 4.89 -4.23
C GLU A 39 -38.95 4.24 -5.46
N SER A 40 -38.42 3.03 -5.31
CA SER A 40 -37.87 2.26 -6.42
C SER A 40 -38.08 0.75 -6.23
N VAL A 41 -38.27 0.07 -7.36
CA VAL A 41 -38.42 -1.38 -7.45
C VAL A 41 -37.47 -1.87 -8.54
N ALA A 42 -36.35 -2.46 -8.12
CA ALA A 42 -35.27 -2.88 -9.01
C ALA A 42 -34.98 -4.37 -8.86
N LEU A 43 -34.49 -5.00 -9.92
CA LEU A 43 -33.94 -6.35 -9.86
C LEU A 43 -32.45 -6.28 -9.50
N GLN A 44 -32.01 -7.25 -8.71
CA GLN A 44 -30.60 -7.41 -8.35
C GLN A 44 -30.19 -8.89 -8.40
N PRO A 45 -28.90 -9.22 -8.61
CA PRO A 45 -28.43 -10.60 -8.58
C PRO A 45 -28.53 -11.16 -7.15
N TRP A 46 -29.09 -12.36 -6.98
CA TRP A 46 -29.05 -13.06 -5.69
C TRP A 46 -27.91 -14.09 -5.68
N LEU A 47 -27.00 -13.97 -4.71
CA LEU A 47 -25.81 -14.81 -4.59
C LEU A 47 -24.97 -14.82 -5.89
N GLY A 48 -24.88 -13.64 -6.52
CA GLY A 48 -23.89 -13.30 -7.53
C GLY A 48 -24.25 -13.52 -9.00
N GLY A 49 -25.38 -14.15 -9.30
CA GLY A 49 -25.78 -14.43 -10.68
C GLY A 49 -27.03 -13.68 -11.11
N CYS A 50 -27.01 -13.08 -12.30
CA CYS A 50 -28.16 -12.42 -12.92
C CYS A 50 -29.27 -13.41 -13.34
N ASP A 51 -28.92 -14.70 -13.46
CA ASP A 51 -29.81 -15.82 -13.74
C ASP A 51 -30.76 -16.15 -12.58
N LYS A 52 -30.38 -15.76 -11.35
CA LYS A 52 -31.20 -15.91 -10.13
C LYS A 52 -31.45 -14.54 -9.50
N PRO A 53 -32.34 -13.70 -10.06
CA PRO A 53 -32.63 -12.38 -9.51
C PRO A 53 -33.43 -12.43 -8.19
N ALA A 54 -33.35 -11.32 -7.46
CA ALA A 54 -34.19 -10.95 -6.33
C ALA A 54 -34.73 -9.52 -6.53
N LEU A 55 -35.86 -9.20 -5.91
CA LEU A 55 -36.40 -7.83 -5.95
C LEU A 55 -35.78 -7.01 -4.83
N LEU A 56 -35.27 -5.82 -5.16
CA LEU A 56 -34.92 -4.77 -4.21
C LEU A 56 -36.03 -3.72 -4.22
N LEU A 57 -36.64 -3.51 -3.07
CA LEU A 57 -37.66 -2.50 -2.86
C LEU A 57 -37.09 -1.41 -1.97
N THR A 58 -36.99 -0.18 -2.47
CA THR A 58 -36.63 0.99 -1.66
C THR A 58 -37.90 1.62 -1.13
N VAL A 59 -38.09 1.62 0.18
CA VAL A 59 -39.30 2.17 0.80
C VAL A 59 -39.27 3.70 0.73
N SER A 60 -40.39 4.30 0.32
CA SER A 60 -40.54 5.74 0.20
C SER A 60 -40.26 6.45 1.52
N ARG A 61 -39.41 7.48 1.48
CA ARG A 61 -39.12 8.34 2.65
C ARG A 61 -40.38 9.01 3.20
N ALA A 62 -41.33 9.35 2.33
CA ALA A 62 -42.60 9.92 2.74
C ALA A 62 -43.43 8.91 3.56
N PHE A 63 -43.47 7.66 3.10
CA PHE A 63 -44.16 6.58 3.81
C PHE A 63 -43.51 6.29 5.16
N LEU A 64 -42.18 6.21 5.22
CA LEU A 64 -41.43 6.02 6.47
C LEU A 64 -41.70 7.15 7.46
N ALA A 65 -41.69 8.41 7.01
CA ALA A 65 -41.95 9.57 7.85
C ALA A 65 -43.38 9.55 8.42
N GLN A 66 -44.38 9.17 7.62
CA GLN A 66 -45.77 9.00 8.07
C GLN A 66 -45.92 7.93 9.16
N HIS A 67 -45.05 6.92 9.15
CA HIS A 67 -45.06 5.81 10.11
C HIS A 67 -44.01 5.96 11.23
N GLY A 68 -43.52 7.19 11.46
CA GLY A 68 -42.64 7.51 12.59
C GLY A 68 -41.17 7.12 12.43
N VAL A 69 -40.75 6.67 11.25
CA VAL A 69 -39.35 6.39 10.92
C VAL A 69 -38.75 7.60 10.22
N LYS A 70 -38.01 8.42 10.97
CA LYS A 70 -37.32 9.61 10.44
C LYS A 70 -35.84 9.34 10.26
N HIS A 71 -35.25 9.85 9.17
CA HIS A 71 -33.80 9.76 8.88
C HIS A 71 -33.23 8.35 8.70
N ALA A 72 -34.04 7.38 8.27
CA ALA A 72 -33.57 6.05 7.89
C ALA A 72 -34.04 5.71 6.47
N ASP A 73 -33.13 5.14 5.68
CA ASP A 73 -33.46 4.53 4.40
C ASP A 73 -33.68 3.02 4.64
N VAL A 74 -34.83 2.49 4.20
CA VAL A 74 -35.21 1.09 4.40
C VAL A 74 -35.32 0.42 3.03
N SER A 75 -34.62 -0.70 2.87
CA SER A 75 -34.74 -1.55 1.68
C SER A 75 -35.22 -2.94 2.04
N VAL A 76 -36.16 -3.48 1.27
CA VAL A 76 -36.70 -4.83 1.44
C VAL A 76 -36.28 -5.69 0.26
N ARG A 77 -35.65 -6.84 0.56
CA ARG A 77 -35.25 -7.81 -0.47
C ARG A 77 -36.25 -8.97 -0.53
N VAL A 78 -36.94 -9.14 -1.65
CA VAL A 78 -37.93 -10.22 -1.84
C VAL A 78 -37.29 -11.39 -2.57
N LEU A 79 -37.39 -12.58 -1.97
CA LEU A 79 -36.82 -13.83 -2.47
C LEU A 79 -37.93 -14.84 -2.78
N PRO A 80 -38.17 -15.17 -4.06
CA PRO A 80 -39.05 -16.28 -4.42
C PRO A 80 -38.44 -17.61 -4.00
N VAL A 81 -39.14 -18.33 -3.12
CA VAL A 81 -38.75 -19.66 -2.62
C VAL A 81 -39.89 -20.65 -2.75
N VAL A 82 -39.60 -21.95 -2.62
CA VAL A 82 -40.56 -23.05 -2.75
C VAL A 82 -40.58 -23.94 -1.50
N SER A 83 -41.55 -24.86 -1.43
CA SER A 83 -41.59 -25.87 -0.37
C SER A 83 -40.49 -26.92 -0.57
N ALA A 84 -39.98 -27.49 0.54
CA ALA A 84 -39.01 -28.58 0.54
C ALA A 84 -39.54 -29.87 -0.12
N GLU A 85 -40.86 -29.99 -0.26
CA GLU A 85 -41.54 -31.16 -0.84
C GLU A 85 -41.81 -31.03 -2.34
N LEU A 86 -41.50 -29.88 -2.97
CA LEU A 86 -41.87 -29.61 -4.36
C LEU A 86 -41.30 -30.65 -5.33
N PHE A 87 -40.02 -30.99 -5.17
CA PHE A 87 -39.33 -31.98 -5.97
C PHE A 87 -38.74 -33.07 -5.07
N LYS A 88 -38.66 -34.30 -5.59
CA LYS A 88 -37.97 -35.38 -4.88
C LYS A 88 -36.48 -35.07 -4.80
N LEU A 89 -35.93 -34.94 -3.59
CA LEU A 89 -34.53 -34.54 -3.37
C LEU A 89 -33.52 -35.44 -4.10
N ALA A 90 -33.79 -36.74 -4.26
CA ALA A 90 -32.93 -37.67 -4.99
C ALA A 90 -32.76 -37.31 -6.49
N LYS A 91 -33.68 -36.55 -7.09
CA LYS A 91 -33.57 -36.07 -8.48
C LYS A 91 -32.61 -34.89 -8.62
N LEU A 92 -32.32 -34.20 -7.52
CA LEU A 92 -31.42 -33.06 -7.45
C LEU A 92 -30.07 -33.46 -6.83
N ALA A 93 -29.71 -34.74 -6.86
CA ALA A 93 -28.42 -35.21 -6.37
C ALA A 93 -27.27 -34.61 -7.22
N PRO A 94 -26.08 -34.38 -6.64
CA PRO A 94 -24.96 -33.76 -7.35
C PRO A 94 -24.50 -34.52 -8.60
N SER A 95 -24.69 -35.84 -8.63
CA SER A 95 -24.33 -36.71 -9.77
C SER A 95 -25.32 -36.67 -10.94
N ARG A 96 -26.48 -36.00 -10.80
CA ARG A 96 -27.50 -35.95 -11.84
C ARG A 96 -27.28 -34.79 -12.80
N ASN A 97 -27.43 -35.05 -14.10
CA ASN A 97 -27.67 -34.01 -15.07
C ASN A 97 -29.17 -33.75 -15.22
N ASN A 98 -29.57 -32.48 -15.08
CA ASN A 98 -30.93 -32.01 -15.31
C ASN A 98 -31.02 -30.96 -16.44
N VAL A 99 -29.94 -30.71 -17.19
CA VAL A 99 -29.86 -29.75 -18.30
C VAL A 99 -29.30 -30.45 -19.55
N LYS A 100 -30.04 -30.40 -20.65
CA LYS A 100 -29.55 -30.87 -21.95
C LYS A 100 -28.62 -29.82 -22.55
N HIS A 101 -27.36 -30.18 -22.76
CA HIS A 101 -26.39 -29.28 -23.40
C HIS A 101 -26.55 -29.21 -24.91
N GLU A 102 -27.05 -30.28 -25.51
CA GLU A 102 -27.27 -30.41 -26.95
C GLU A 102 -28.70 -30.90 -27.18
N PRO A 103 -29.38 -30.44 -28.24
CA PRO A 103 -30.77 -30.83 -28.53
C PRO A 103 -30.95 -32.35 -28.64
N ASN A 104 -29.93 -33.04 -29.17
CA ASN A 104 -29.96 -34.47 -29.48
C ASN A 104 -29.35 -35.35 -28.38
N MET A 105 -29.02 -34.78 -27.22
CA MET A 105 -28.36 -35.51 -26.12
C MET A 105 -29.24 -36.65 -25.60
N THR A 106 -28.71 -37.88 -25.61
CA THR A 106 -29.42 -39.08 -25.14
C THR A 106 -29.43 -39.17 -23.60
N GLU A 107 -30.28 -40.04 -23.03
CA GLU A 107 -30.26 -40.29 -21.57
C GLU A 107 -28.92 -40.89 -21.09
N GLU A 108 -28.22 -41.64 -21.94
CA GLU A 108 -26.89 -42.16 -21.60
C GLU A 108 -25.85 -41.05 -21.57
N ASP A 109 -25.89 -40.13 -22.53
CA ASP A 109 -25.02 -38.96 -22.55
C ASP A 109 -25.27 -38.06 -21.34
N MET A 110 -26.53 -37.86 -20.96
CA MET A 110 -26.89 -37.12 -19.75
C MET A 110 -26.35 -37.78 -18.47
N LYS A 111 -26.16 -39.10 -18.44
CA LYS A 111 -25.54 -39.78 -17.28
C LYS A 111 -24.01 -39.60 -17.22
N ARG A 112 -23.38 -39.22 -18.34
CA ARG A 112 -21.92 -39.02 -18.43
C ARG A 112 -21.46 -37.65 -17.93
N CYS A 113 -22.36 -36.67 -17.86
CA CYS A 113 -22.10 -35.38 -17.24
C CYS A 113 -23.01 -35.16 -16.02
N SER A 114 -22.64 -34.23 -15.15
CA SER A 114 -23.40 -33.89 -13.94
C SER A 114 -23.50 -32.38 -13.82
N MET A 115 -24.63 -31.86 -13.33
CA MET A 115 -24.89 -30.41 -13.17
C MET A 115 -25.11 -30.07 -11.69
N PRO A 116 -24.08 -30.21 -10.84
CA PRO A 116 -24.21 -30.05 -9.41
C PRO A 116 -24.57 -28.63 -8.99
N ALA A 117 -24.05 -27.58 -9.63
CA ALA A 117 -24.34 -26.19 -9.25
C ALA A 117 -25.80 -25.82 -9.55
N TYR A 118 -26.31 -26.21 -10.72
CA TYR A 118 -27.71 -26.04 -11.09
C TYR A 118 -28.65 -26.75 -10.12
N ASN A 119 -28.38 -28.02 -9.80
CA ASN A 119 -29.20 -28.79 -8.86
C ASN A 119 -29.18 -28.16 -7.45
N ASN A 120 -27.99 -27.75 -6.99
CA ASN A 120 -27.82 -27.10 -5.70
C ASN A 120 -28.59 -25.77 -5.63
N ALA A 121 -28.65 -25.00 -6.72
CA ALA A 121 -29.39 -23.74 -6.76
C ALA A 121 -30.90 -23.89 -6.58
N ILE A 122 -31.49 -25.01 -7.03
CA ILE A 122 -32.90 -25.35 -6.78
C ILE A 122 -33.08 -25.78 -5.32
N LEU A 123 -32.18 -26.63 -4.81
CA LEU A 123 -32.21 -27.07 -3.42
C LEU A 123 -32.07 -25.90 -2.43
N GLU A 124 -31.28 -24.88 -2.76
CA GLU A 124 -31.17 -23.64 -1.96
C GLU A 124 -32.55 -23.02 -1.72
N ASP A 125 -33.38 -22.89 -2.77
CA ASP A 125 -34.72 -22.27 -2.68
C ASP A 125 -35.73 -23.18 -1.97
N MET A 126 -35.53 -24.50 -2.00
CA MET A 126 -36.35 -25.48 -1.30
C MET A 126 -36.08 -25.50 0.21
N MET A 127 -34.83 -25.27 0.64
CA MET A 127 -34.40 -25.49 2.02
C MET A 127 -34.39 -24.24 2.91
N VAL A 128 -34.56 -23.04 2.34
CA VAL A 128 -34.52 -21.75 3.09
C VAL A 128 -35.34 -21.78 4.38
N ARG A 129 -36.58 -22.28 4.31
CA ARG A 129 -37.50 -22.31 5.47
C ARG A 129 -37.03 -23.26 6.56
N GLN A 130 -36.43 -24.40 6.18
CA GLN A 130 -35.91 -25.37 7.13
C GLN A 130 -34.71 -24.79 7.89
N HIS A 131 -33.71 -24.24 7.19
CA HIS A 131 -32.54 -23.62 7.86
C HIS A 131 -32.94 -22.43 8.74
N THR A 132 -33.96 -21.66 8.33
CA THR A 132 -34.49 -20.56 9.15
C THR A 132 -35.07 -21.08 10.47
N ARG A 133 -35.80 -22.20 10.46
CA ARG A 133 -36.34 -22.81 11.68
C ARG A 133 -35.23 -23.35 12.59
N GLU A 134 -34.22 -23.99 12.01
CA GLU A 134 -33.08 -24.53 12.76
C GLU A 134 -32.26 -23.42 13.44
N LEU A 135 -31.96 -22.34 12.72
CA LEU A 135 -31.30 -21.16 13.29
C LEU A 135 -32.18 -20.51 14.36
N HIS A 136 -33.49 -20.38 14.13
CA HIS A 136 -34.40 -19.77 15.10
C HIS A 136 -34.48 -20.59 16.40
N ALA A 137 -34.46 -21.92 16.31
CA ALA A 137 -34.43 -22.78 17.49
C ALA A 137 -33.19 -22.51 18.36
N ALA A 138 -32.00 -22.44 17.75
CA ALA A 138 -30.76 -22.13 18.48
C ALA A 138 -30.76 -20.69 19.06
N LEU A 139 -31.27 -19.71 18.31
CA LEU A 139 -31.39 -18.32 18.77
C LEU A 139 -32.33 -18.17 19.98
N LYS A 140 -33.42 -18.95 20.01
CA LYS A 140 -34.37 -18.96 21.12
C LYS A 140 -33.78 -19.60 22.38
N GLU A 141 -32.95 -20.63 22.22
CA GLU A 141 -32.30 -21.35 23.32
C GLU A 141 -31.15 -20.56 23.94
N ALA A 142 -30.35 -19.85 23.12
CA ALA A 142 -29.11 -19.21 23.54
C ALA A 142 -29.02 -17.73 23.10
N PRO A 143 -29.32 -16.75 23.96
CA PRO A 143 -29.20 -15.32 23.63
C PRO A 143 -27.78 -14.90 23.21
N GLN A 144 -26.75 -15.50 23.83
CA GLN A 144 -25.34 -15.25 23.51
C GLN A 144 -24.98 -15.68 22.07
N PHE A 145 -25.67 -16.69 21.52
CA PHE A 145 -25.51 -17.12 20.14
C PHE A 145 -25.90 -16.01 19.15
N ALA A 146 -26.97 -15.26 19.45
CA ALA A 146 -27.38 -14.12 18.62
C ALA A 146 -26.28 -13.04 18.56
N GLN A 147 -25.67 -12.72 19.70
CA GLN A 147 -24.56 -11.77 19.79
C GLN A 147 -23.31 -12.28 19.05
N ALA A 148 -22.99 -13.57 19.15
CA ALA A 148 -21.90 -14.19 18.41
C ALA A 148 -22.12 -14.11 16.89
N CYS A 149 -23.34 -14.36 16.41
CA CYS A 149 -23.70 -14.16 15.02
C CYS A 149 -23.53 -12.70 14.56
N VAL A 150 -23.85 -11.72 15.41
CA VAL A 150 -23.61 -10.30 15.11
C VAL A 150 -22.12 -10.03 14.96
N LEU A 151 -21.28 -10.48 15.91
CA LEU A 151 -19.82 -10.32 15.84
C LEU A 151 -19.24 -10.96 14.57
N ALA A 152 -19.65 -12.19 14.24
CA ALA A 152 -19.21 -12.88 13.04
C ALA A 152 -19.64 -12.16 11.75
N LYS A 153 -20.87 -11.63 11.71
CA LYS A 153 -21.38 -10.84 10.57
C LYS A 153 -20.66 -9.51 10.41
N ILE A 154 -20.35 -8.82 11.51
CA ILE A 154 -19.53 -7.60 11.48
C ILE A 154 -18.13 -7.94 10.97
N TRP A 155 -17.51 -9.00 11.49
CA TRP A 155 -16.17 -9.43 11.10
C TRP A 155 -16.04 -9.68 9.59
N ILE A 156 -16.95 -10.43 8.98
CA ILE A 156 -16.95 -10.65 7.52
C ILE A 156 -17.29 -9.38 6.73
N ARG A 157 -18.13 -8.48 7.28
CA ARG A 157 -18.53 -7.23 6.64
C ARG A 157 -17.39 -6.23 6.57
N GLN A 158 -16.64 -6.06 7.67
CA GLN A 158 -15.44 -5.20 7.69
C GLN A 158 -14.36 -5.69 6.73
N ARG A 159 -14.41 -6.96 6.33
CA ARG A 159 -13.53 -7.58 5.34
C ARG A 159 -14.15 -7.63 3.94
N GLY A 160 -15.33 -7.04 3.70
CA GLY A 160 -15.96 -7.02 2.37
C GLY A 160 -16.37 -8.40 1.80
N LEU A 161 -16.26 -9.50 2.56
CA LEU A 161 -16.50 -10.86 2.05
C LEU A 161 -17.96 -11.09 1.65
N HIS A 162 -18.88 -10.42 2.34
CA HIS A 162 -20.32 -10.47 2.06
C HIS A 162 -20.74 -9.97 0.68
N ASN A 163 -19.90 -9.18 -0.01
CA ASN A 163 -20.17 -8.66 -1.35
C ASN A 163 -19.78 -9.67 -2.44
N ALA A 164 -18.89 -10.60 -2.15
CA ALA A 164 -18.40 -11.56 -3.13
C ALA A 164 -19.39 -12.73 -3.32
N ALA A 165 -19.74 -12.98 -4.58
CA ALA A 165 -20.68 -14.01 -5.02
C ALA A 165 -20.34 -15.44 -4.58
N ASP A 166 -19.04 -15.73 -4.45
CA ASP A 166 -18.46 -17.04 -4.20
C ASP A 166 -17.81 -17.12 -2.80
N SER A 167 -18.13 -16.20 -1.88
CA SER A 167 -17.58 -16.17 -0.53
C SER A 167 -18.63 -16.50 0.54
N VAL A 168 -18.19 -16.57 1.79
CA VAL A 168 -19.03 -16.83 2.97
C VAL A 168 -19.78 -15.55 3.35
N ASN A 169 -21.09 -15.57 3.17
CA ASN A 169 -21.98 -14.47 3.56
C ASN A 169 -22.47 -14.60 5.02
N GLY A 170 -23.29 -13.63 5.45
CA GLY A 170 -23.83 -13.59 6.81
C GLY A 170 -24.69 -14.78 7.21
N PHE A 171 -25.35 -15.43 6.25
CA PHE A 171 -26.10 -16.67 6.50
C PHE A 171 -25.13 -17.85 6.69
N LEU A 172 -24.18 -18.04 5.77
CA LEU A 172 -23.23 -19.16 5.82
C LEU A 172 -22.35 -19.13 7.08
N VAL A 173 -21.89 -17.95 7.53
CA VAL A 173 -21.13 -17.85 8.79
C VAL A 173 -22.00 -18.18 10.02
N SER A 174 -23.30 -17.86 9.97
CA SER A 174 -24.24 -18.23 11.03
C SER A 174 -24.49 -19.75 11.04
N MET A 175 -24.53 -20.38 9.86
CA MET A 175 -24.62 -21.83 9.74
C MET A 175 -23.34 -22.54 10.25
N LEU A 176 -22.15 -21.98 10.03
CA LEU A 176 -20.92 -22.50 10.65
C LEU A 176 -20.98 -22.43 12.18
N LEU A 177 -21.44 -21.31 12.75
CA LEU A 177 -21.67 -21.20 14.20
C LEU A 177 -22.70 -22.22 14.69
N LEU A 178 -23.80 -22.39 13.97
CA LEU A 178 -24.84 -23.38 14.29
C LEU A 178 -24.28 -24.80 14.27
N TYR A 179 -23.41 -25.11 13.30
CA TYR A 179 -22.73 -26.41 13.22
C TYR A 179 -21.84 -26.65 14.45
N LEU A 180 -21.05 -25.66 14.85
CA LEU A 180 -20.21 -25.75 16.05
C LEU A 180 -21.04 -25.92 17.32
N TYR A 181 -22.20 -25.25 17.40
CA TYR A 181 -23.17 -25.40 18.49
C TYR A 181 -23.74 -26.82 18.53
N GLN A 182 -24.24 -27.35 17.41
CA GLN A 182 -24.81 -28.70 17.35
C GLN A 182 -23.78 -29.81 17.57
N LYS A 183 -22.53 -29.59 17.17
CA LYS A 183 -21.39 -30.49 17.48
C LYS A 183 -20.88 -30.35 18.92
N LYS A 184 -21.54 -29.53 19.76
CA LYS A 184 -21.19 -29.28 21.16
C LYS A 184 -19.76 -28.74 21.36
N ARG A 185 -19.19 -28.10 20.33
CA ARG A 185 -17.94 -27.33 20.46
C ARG A 185 -18.18 -25.98 21.13
N ILE A 186 -19.43 -25.52 21.07
CA ILE A 186 -19.95 -24.31 21.72
C ILE A 186 -21.27 -24.71 22.41
N SER A 187 -21.58 -24.10 23.56
CA SER A 187 -22.80 -24.36 24.33
C SER A 187 -23.59 -23.07 24.57
N ALA A 188 -24.84 -23.18 25.04
CA ALA A 188 -25.69 -22.02 25.35
C ALA A 188 -25.11 -21.10 26.43
N GLN A 189 -24.20 -21.62 27.27
CA GLN A 189 -23.52 -20.89 28.33
C GLN A 189 -22.20 -20.23 27.88
N THR A 190 -21.75 -20.49 26.65
CA THR A 190 -20.47 -19.98 26.14
C THR A 190 -20.59 -18.50 25.75
N PRO A 191 -19.83 -17.57 26.37
CA PRO A 191 -19.89 -16.15 26.04
C PRO A 191 -19.68 -15.86 24.55
N SER A 192 -20.32 -14.80 24.03
CA SER A 192 -20.34 -14.51 22.60
C SER A 192 -18.96 -14.26 21.98
N ASP A 193 -18.05 -13.65 22.74
CA ASP A 193 -16.66 -13.43 22.33
C ASP A 193 -15.89 -14.75 22.24
N GLN A 194 -16.14 -15.68 23.17
CA GLN A 194 -15.56 -17.02 23.14
C GLN A 194 -16.14 -17.86 21.98
N MET A 195 -17.45 -17.73 21.69
CA MET A 195 -18.04 -18.35 20.51
C MET A 195 -17.37 -17.87 19.21
N PHE A 196 -17.12 -16.55 19.12
CA PHE A 196 -16.41 -15.95 17.99
C PHE A 196 -14.97 -16.45 17.90
N LYS A 197 -14.24 -16.53 19.04
CA LYS A 197 -12.88 -17.11 19.09
C LYS A 197 -12.84 -18.53 18.55
N VAL A 198 -13.75 -19.38 18.99
CA VAL A 198 -13.85 -20.78 18.53
C VAL A 198 -14.15 -20.83 17.03
N LEU A 199 -15.04 -19.98 16.52
CA LEU A 199 -15.35 -19.90 15.09
C LEU A 199 -14.11 -19.54 14.27
N VAL A 200 -13.40 -18.48 14.65
CA VAL A 200 -12.23 -18.00 13.89
C VAL A 200 -11.07 -19.01 13.97
N GLN A 201 -10.82 -19.60 15.13
CA GLN A 201 -9.82 -20.68 15.27
C GLN A 201 -10.19 -21.91 14.43
N PHE A 202 -11.46 -22.28 14.40
CA PHE A 202 -11.95 -23.37 13.56
C PHE A 202 -11.71 -23.10 12.08
N ILE A 203 -12.09 -21.91 11.59
CA ILE A 203 -11.87 -21.52 10.20
C ILE A 203 -10.38 -21.52 9.86
N ALA A 204 -9.53 -20.98 10.74
CA ALA A 204 -8.09 -20.87 10.51
C ALA A 204 -7.38 -22.22 10.32
N VAL A 205 -7.86 -23.29 10.98
CA VAL A 205 -7.14 -24.59 11.03
C VAL A 205 -7.85 -25.71 10.26
N HIS A 206 -9.18 -25.63 10.08
CA HIS A 206 -9.95 -26.72 9.49
C HIS A 206 -9.68 -26.88 7.99
N ASP A 207 -9.17 -28.04 7.58
CA ASP A 207 -8.92 -28.36 6.18
C ASP A 207 -10.20 -28.88 5.50
N LEU A 208 -10.99 -27.95 4.98
CA LEU A 208 -12.26 -28.26 4.34
C LEU A 208 -12.13 -29.03 3.02
N GLU A 209 -10.96 -28.99 2.36
CA GLU A 209 -10.71 -29.73 1.12
C GLU A 209 -10.60 -31.23 1.40
N ASN A 210 -9.99 -31.58 2.54
CA ASN A 210 -9.79 -32.97 2.96
C ASN A 210 -10.87 -33.49 3.91
N GLU A 211 -11.45 -32.61 4.74
CA GLU A 211 -12.43 -32.95 5.77
C GLU A 211 -13.76 -32.18 5.54
N PRO A 212 -14.70 -32.76 4.79
CA PRO A 212 -15.98 -32.11 4.51
C PRO A 212 -16.84 -31.99 5.78
N LEU A 213 -17.63 -30.92 5.85
CA LEU A 213 -18.56 -30.71 6.96
C LEU A 213 -19.93 -31.30 6.66
N GLN A 214 -20.58 -31.81 7.69
CA GLN A 214 -21.93 -32.35 7.59
C GLN A 214 -22.68 -32.13 8.90
N PHE A 215 -23.84 -31.49 8.80
CA PHE A 215 -24.78 -31.38 9.91
C PHE A 215 -25.32 -32.76 10.34
N PRO A 216 -25.65 -32.94 11.63
CA PRO A 216 -26.49 -34.06 12.04
C PRO A 216 -27.78 -34.08 11.21
N PRO A 217 -28.23 -35.26 10.75
CA PRO A 217 -29.44 -35.37 9.94
C PRO A 217 -30.66 -34.92 10.76
N ALA A 218 -31.49 -34.06 10.17
CA ALA A 218 -32.78 -33.68 10.74
C ALA A 218 -33.80 -34.82 10.60
N GLU A 219 -34.94 -34.69 11.28
CA GLU A 219 -36.06 -35.62 11.13
C GLU A 219 -36.55 -35.63 9.66
N GLY A 220 -36.51 -36.81 9.01
CA GLY A 220 -36.78 -36.95 7.58
C GLY A 220 -35.58 -36.65 6.65
N GLY A 221 -34.43 -36.26 7.20
CA GLY A 221 -33.17 -36.08 6.48
C GLY A 221 -32.51 -37.42 6.09
N VAL A 222 -31.62 -37.36 5.10
CA VAL A 222 -30.88 -38.55 4.62
C VAL A 222 -29.53 -38.65 5.31
N VAL A 223 -29.26 -39.81 5.92
CA VAL A 223 -27.91 -40.14 6.38
C VAL A 223 -27.02 -40.41 5.17
N LEU A 224 -26.02 -39.56 4.96
CA LEU A 224 -25.08 -39.71 3.85
C LEU A 224 -24.18 -40.94 4.06
N THR A 225 -24.09 -41.81 3.05
CA THR A 225 -23.09 -42.88 3.02
C THR A 225 -21.71 -42.32 2.66
N THR A 226 -20.65 -43.09 2.91
CA THR A 226 -19.28 -42.74 2.48
C THR A 226 -19.22 -42.48 0.97
N GLU A 227 -19.87 -43.33 0.17
CA GLU A 227 -19.97 -43.15 -1.29
C GLU A 227 -20.72 -41.86 -1.65
N GLY A 228 -21.82 -41.56 -0.95
CA GLY A 228 -22.56 -40.32 -1.13
C GLY A 228 -21.68 -39.09 -0.87
N MET A 229 -20.86 -39.12 0.18
CA MET A 229 -19.91 -38.04 0.46
C MET A 229 -18.86 -37.90 -0.64
N GLN A 230 -18.36 -39.01 -1.19
CA GLN A 230 -17.43 -38.98 -2.32
C GLN A 230 -18.05 -38.37 -3.59
N VAL A 231 -19.36 -38.56 -3.81
CA VAL A 231 -20.07 -37.87 -4.90
C VAL A 231 -20.03 -36.36 -4.71
N PHE A 232 -20.32 -35.84 -3.51
CA PHE A 232 -20.21 -34.39 -3.24
C PHE A 232 -18.80 -33.87 -3.46
N ARG A 233 -17.78 -34.57 -2.98
CA ARG A 233 -16.37 -34.17 -3.13
C ARG A 233 -15.89 -34.15 -4.58
N LYS A 234 -16.42 -35.02 -5.43
CA LYS A 234 -16.14 -35.00 -6.88
C LYS A 234 -16.86 -33.86 -7.60
N SER A 235 -18.02 -33.44 -7.08
CA SER A 235 -18.88 -32.44 -7.72
C SER A 235 -18.60 -31.00 -7.28
N PHE A 236 -18.03 -30.77 -6.09
CA PHE A 236 -17.77 -29.45 -5.54
C PHE A 236 -16.35 -29.33 -4.99
N GLU A 237 -15.79 -28.11 -5.07
CA GLU A 237 -14.48 -27.79 -4.47
C GLU A 237 -14.51 -27.89 -2.94
N LEU A 238 -15.61 -27.46 -2.32
CA LEU A 238 -15.81 -27.44 -0.88
C LEU A 238 -17.18 -28.01 -0.54
N VAL A 239 -17.24 -28.80 0.53
CA VAL A 239 -18.45 -29.54 0.91
C VAL A 239 -18.82 -29.23 2.36
N PHE A 240 -19.99 -28.62 2.53
CA PHE A 240 -20.67 -28.47 3.80
C PHE A 240 -22.14 -28.88 3.64
N VAL A 241 -22.44 -30.12 3.97
CA VAL A 241 -23.76 -30.72 3.77
C VAL A 241 -24.71 -30.28 4.90
N ASP A 242 -25.90 -29.84 4.51
CA ASP A 242 -26.96 -29.44 5.44
C ASP A 242 -27.62 -30.62 6.16
N SER A 243 -28.55 -30.32 7.07
CA SER A 243 -29.28 -31.31 7.86
C SER A 243 -30.22 -32.21 7.03
N SER A 244 -30.56 -31.81 5.79
CA SER A 244 -31.32 -32.67 4.86
C SER A 244 -30.47 -33.81 4.27
N GLY A 245 -29.14 -33.68 4.29
CA GLY A 245 -28.21 -34.62 3.65
C GLY A 245 -28.21 -34.52 2.12
N ARG A 246 -28.68 -33.41 1.55
CA ARG A 246 -28.85 -33.26 0.08
C ARG A 246 -28.34 -31.93 -0.46
N LEU A 247 -28.39 -30.85 0.31
CA LEU A 247 -27.87 -29.56 -0.11
C LEU A 247 -26.42 -29.38 0.37
N ASN A 248 -25.56 -28.90 -0.52
CA ASN A 248 -24.25 -28.36 -0.14
C ASN A 248 -24.38 -26.86 0.13
N LEU A 249 -24.32 -26.45 1.40
CA LEU A 249 -24.33 -25.04 1.81
C LEU A 249 -23.18 -24.26 1.17
N PHE A 250 -22.05 -24.92 0.92
CA PHE A 250 -20.86 -24.31 0.31
C PHE A 250 -20.80 -24.54 -1.20
N GLY A 251 -21.89 -24.95 -1.85
CA GLY A 251 -21.90 -25.22 -3.29
C GLY A 251 -21.49 -24.02 -4.17
N ARG A 252 -21.64 -22.79 -3.66
CA ARG A 252 -21.17 -21.56 -4.32
C ARG A 252 -19.80 -21.08 -3.84
N VAL A 253 -19.35 -21.51 -2.67
CA VAL A 253 -18.10 -21.04 -2.06
C VAL A 253 -16.94 -21.61 -2.84
N SER A 254 -16.09 -20.75 -3.39
CA SER A 254 -14.90 -21.18 -4.13
C SER A 254 -13.75 -21.52 -3.19
N ARG A 255 -12.83 -22.35 -3.67
CA ARG A 255 -11.58 -22.65 -2.96
C ARG A 255 -10.78 -21.39 -2.62
N SER A 256 -10.70 -20.43 -3.56
CA SER A 256 -9.95 -19.19 -3.35
C SER A 256 -10.60 -18.28 -2.32
N ALA A 257 -11.94 -18.17 -2.29
CA ALA A 257 -12.65 -17.42 -1.27
C ALA A 257 -12.55 -18.04 0.13
N TRP A 258 -12.54 -19.38 0.22
CA TRP A 258 -12.30 -20.05 1.51
C TRP A 258 -10.87 -19.82 2.00
N LYS A 259 -9.86 -19.99 1.14
CA LYS A 259 -8.45 -19.70 1.50
C LYS A 259 -8.25 -18.24 1.93
N GLU A 260 -8.91 -17.30 1.27
CA GLU A 260 -8.94 -15.89 1.68
C GLU A 260 -9.54 -15.74 3.10
N LEU A 261 -10.67 -16.39 3.38
CA LEU A 261 -11.30 -16.39 4.70
C LEU A 261 -10.42 -17.05 5.77
N GLN A 262 -9.75 -18.17 5.46
CA GLN A 262 -8.83 -18.85 6.37
C GLN A 262 -7.67 -17.95 6.74
N ASN A 263 -7.05 -17.30 5.76
CA ASN A 263 -5.95 -16.39 5.99
C ASN A 263 -6.36 -15.18 6.86
N LEU A 264 -7.55 -14.61 6.63
CA LEU A 264 -8.12 -13.57 7.48
C LEU A 264 -8.43 -14.07 8.90
N ALA A 265 -8.81 -15.34 9.03
CA ALA A 265 -9.03 -15.98 10.32
C ALA A 265 -7.72 -16.19 11.08
N GLU A 266 -6.65 -16.66 10.43
CA GLU A 266 -5.31 -16.77 11.02
C GLU A 266 -4.79 -15.42 11.55
N GLU A 267 -4.95 -14.34 10.78
CA GLU A 267 -4.62 -12.98 11.23
C GLU A 267 -5.47 -12.58 12.45
N SER A 268 -6.76 -12.91 12.42
CA SER A 268 -7.66 -12.61 13.53
C SER A 268 -7.35 -13.42 14.79
N VAL A 269 -6.86 -14.67 14.68
CA VAL A 269 -6.43 -15.46 15.84
C VAL A 269 -5.29 -14.76 16.60
N LYS A 270 -4.33 -14.16 15.88
CA LYS A 270 -3.20 -13.42 16.49
C LYS A 270 -3.70 -12.21 17.28
N LEU A 271 -4.61 -11.42 16.70
CA LEU A 271 -5.21 -10.26 17.36
C LEU A 271 -5.96 -10.64 18.64
N VAL A 272 -6.71 -11.75 18.60
CA VAL A 272 -7.54 -12.14 19.75
C VAL A 272 -6.69 -12.69 20.92
N GLN A 273 -5.42 -13.04 20.72
CA GLN A 273 -4.55 -13.47 21.81
C GLN A 273 -4.18 -12.32 22.76
N HIS A 274 -4.03 -11.10 22.25
CA HIS A 274 -3.58 -9.94 23.02
C HIS A 274 -4.72 -9.15 23.67
N CYS A 275 -5.95 -9.23 23.11
CA CYS A 275 -7.18 -8.65 23.66
C CYS A 275 -7.08 -7.14 24.00
N THR A 276 -6.29 -6.38 23.25
CA THR A 276 -6.20 -4.92 23.42
C THR A 276 -7.37 -4.19 22.75
N MET A 277 -7.58 -2.91 23.09
CA MET A 277 -8.58 -2.07 22.41
C MET A 277 -8.28 -1.91 20.91
N ASP A 278 -6.99 -1.88 20.54
CA ASP A 278 -6.57 -1.79 19.15
C ASP A 278 -6.82 -3.09 18.38
N ASP A 279 -6.70 -4.24 19.03
CA ASP A 279 -7.10 -5.53 18.46
C ASP A 279 -8.61 -5.54 18.19
N PHE A 280 -9.42 -5.08 19.14
CA PHE A 280 -10.87 -4.97 18.97
C PHE A 280 -11.24 -4.05 17.79
N ARG A 281 -10.63 -2.87 17.73
CA ARG A 281 -10.82 -1.93 16.61
C ARG A 281 -10.43 -2.57 15.29
N SER A 282 -9.29 -3.25 15.24
CA SER A 282 -8.81 -3.95 14.02
C SER A 282 -9.73 -5.08 13.58
N LEU A 283 -10.37 -5.79 14.51
CA LEU A 283 -11.27 -6.89 14.19
C LEU A 283 -12.65 -6.42 13.71
N PHE A 284 -13.23 -5.41 14.36
CA PHE A 284 -14.67 -5.10 14.24
C PHE A 284 -14.98 -3.69 13.75
N ILE A 285 -14.02 -2.76 13.76
CA ILE A 285 -14.23 -1.35 13.38
C ILE A 285 -13.51 -1.02 12.08
N THR A 286 -12.23 -1.40 11.96
CA THR A 286 -11.39 -1.07 10.82
C THR A 286 -11.77 -1.90 9.61
N LYS A 287 -12.10 -1.22 8.50
CA LYS A 287 -12.32 -1.85 7.21
C LYS A 287 -11.00 -2.33 6.59
N ASN A 288 -10.98 -3.57 6.11
CA ASN A 288 -9.91 -4.17 5.32
C ASN A 288 -10.54 -4.79 4.07
N GLU A 289 -10.81 -3.97 3.07
CA GLU A 289 -11.53 -4.38 1.85
C GLU A 289 -10.58 -4.87 0.75
N PHE A 290 -11.15 -5.41 -0.33
CA PHE A 290 -10.42 -6.05 -1.42
C PHE A 290 -9.24 -5.20 -1.96
N TRP A 291 -9.46 -3.92 -2.22
CA TRP A 291 -8.46 -2.99 -2.80
C TRP A 291 -7.31 -2.60 -1.87
N THR A 292 -7.30 -3.10 -0.62
CA THR A 292 -6.26 -2.80 0.37
C THR A 292 -5.58 -4.05 0.94
N ARG A 293 -6.09 -5.24 0.58
CA ARG A 293 -5.67 -6.53 1.12
C ARG A 293 -4.50 -7.16 0.36
N TYR A 294 -4.40 -6.89 -0.93
CA TYR A 294 -3.48 -7.57 -1.84
C TYR A 294 -2.32 -6.67 -2.23
N ASP A 295 -1.23 -7.28 -2.72
CA ASP A 295 -0.02 -6.58 -3.15
C ASP A 295 -0.09 -6.17 -4.61
N GLN A 296 -0.77 -6.94 -5.45
CA GLN A 296 -0.86 -6.65 -6.87
C GLN A 296 -2.23 -7.01 -7.42
N TYR A 297 -2.77 -6.12 -8.25
CA TYR A 297 -4.06 -6.27 -8.92
C TYR A 297 -3.91 -6.33 -10.43
N TYR A 298 -4.73 -7.19 -11.05
CA TYR A 298 -4.95 -7.30 -12.49
C TYR A 298 -6.42 -7.10 -12.84
N TRP A 299 -6.70 -6.51 -14.00
CA TRP A 299 -8.06 -6.40 -14.53
C TRP A 299 -8.15 -7.06 -15.90
N PHE A 300 -9.20 -7.85 -16.06
CA PHE A 300 -9.56 -8.58 -17.26
C PHE A 300 -10.91 -8.06 -17.78
N PRO A 301 -11.11 -7.98 -19.09
CA PRO A 301 -12.40 -7.61 -19.65
C PRO A 301 -13.47 -8.65 -19.29
N ALA A 302 -14.72 -8.27 -19.50
CA ALA A 302 -15.85 -9.18 -19.34
C ALA A 302 -15.72 -10.39 -20.29
N PRO A 303 -16.13 -11.59 -19.86
CA PRO A 303 -16.05 -12.79 -20.69
C PRO A 303 -17.07 -12.72 -21.83
N THR A 304 -16.69 -13.06 -23.07
CA THR A 304 -17.63 -13.08 -24.21
C THR A 304 -18.77 -14.09 -23.96
N PRO A 305 -20.05 -13.74 -24.21
CA PRO A 305 -21.15 -14.70 -24.17
C PRO A 305 -20.88 -15.92 -25.07
N VAL A 306 -21.35 -17.10 -24.66
CA VAL A 306 -21.12 -18.34 -25.44
C VAL A 306 -21.75 -18.26 -26.84
N ASP A 307 -22.90 -17.59 -26.95
CA ASP A 307 -23.63 -17.44 -28.22
C ASP A 307 -22.95 -16.45 -29.19
N ASP A 308 -22.18 -15.50 -28.65
CA ASP A 308 -21.46 -14.47 -29.42
C ASP A 308 -19.99 -14.83 -29.67
N ALA A 309 -19.52 -15.94 -29.08
CA ALA A 309 -18.12 -16.37 -29.15
C ALA A 309 -17.85 -17.27 -30.36
N ASP A 310 -16.67 -17.14 -30.95
CA ASP A 310 -16.20 -18.04 -32.00
C ASP A 310 -16.18 -19.50 -31.50
N GLU A 311 -16.36 -20.48 -32.40
CA GLU A 311 -16.51 -21.90 -32.02
C GLU A 311 -15.38 -22.44 -31.13
N ASP A 312 -14.16 -21.95 -31.35
CA ASP A 312 -12.92 -22.35 -30.67
C ASP A 312 -12.67 -21.61 -29.35
N THR A 313 -13.51 -20.63 -28.98
CA THR A 313 -13.31 -19.81 -27.76
C THR A 313 -13.45 -20.64 -26.49
N TYR A 314 -14.44 -21.53 -26.46
CA TYR A 314 -14.76 -22.39 -25.32
C TYR A 314 -14.76 -23.85 -25.76
N THR A 315 -14.06 -24.70 -25.01
CA THR A 315 -14.15 -26.16 -25.25
C THR A 315 -15.54 -26.67 -24.93
N LEU A 316 -15.87 -27.89 -25.40
CA LEU A 316 -17.15 -28.52 -25.09
C LEU A 316 -17.36 -28.69 -23.57
N GLU A 317 -16.31 -29.05 -22.83
CA GLU A 317 -16.36 -29.16 -21.37
C GLU A 317 -16.60 -27.81 -20.71
N GLU A 318 -15.99 -26.74 -21.22
CA GLU A 318 -16.20 -25.38 -20.72
C GLU A 318 -17.63 -24.90 -20.98
N LYS A 319 -18.18 -25.14 -22.18
CA LYS A 319 -19.60 -24.88 -22.49
C LYS A 319 -20.54 -25.63 -21.54
N ARG A 320 -20.20 -26.87 -21.17
CA ARG A 320 -20.96 -27.65 -20.18
C ARG A 320 -20.86 -27.05 -18.77
N ALA A 321 -19.67 -26.63 -18.34
CA ALA A 321 -19.47 -25.97 -17.06
C ALA A 321 -20.21 -24.62 -16.97
N ILE A 322 -20.17 -23.82 -18.03
CA ILE A 322 -20.89 -22.54 -18.12
C ILE A 322 -22.40 -22.76 -17.94
N ASN A 323 -22.96 -23.79 -18.57
CA ASN A 323 -24.37 -24.16 -18.39
C ASN A 323 -24.71 -24.59 -16.94
N ASP A 324 -23.78 -25.16 -16.20
CA ASP A 324 -24.03 -25.57 -14.80
C ASP A 324 -24.05 -24.37 -13.84
N MET A 325 -23.05 -23.49 -13.95
CA MET A 325 -22.75 -22.50 -12.91
C MET A 325 -22.87 -21.03 -13.34
N GLY A 326 -23.10 -20.78 -14.62
CA GLY A 326 -23.12 -19.44 -15.22
C GLY A 326 -21.74 -18.94 -15.68
N LEU A 327 -21.73 -18.09 -16.71
CA LEU A 327 -20.52 -17.64 -17.39
C LEU A 327 -19.57 -16.86 -16.47
N GLU A 328 -20.06 -15.87 -15.71
CA GLU A 328 -19.21 -15.05 -14.86
C GLU A 328 -18.53 -15.89 -13.76
N ARG A 329 -19.25 -16.85 -13.16
CA ARG A 329 -18.67 -17.74 -12.15
C ARG A 329 -17.65 -18.70 -12.75
N PHE A 330 -17.96 -19.27 -13.93
CA PHE A 330 -16.99 -20.07 -14.68
C PHE A 330 -15.73 -19.27 -14.97
N TRP A 331 -15.88 -18.02 -15.39
CA TRP A 331 -14.77 -17.13 -15.73
C TRP A 331 -13.87 -16.82 -14.54
N LEU A 332 -14.45 -16.50 -13.37
CA LEU A 332 -13.71 -16.35 -12.12
C LEU A 332 -12.88 -17.60 -11.79
N ARG A 333 -13.49 -18.79 -11.89
CA ARG A 333 -12.81 -20.06 -11.60
C ARG A 333 -11.72 -20.41 -12.62
N LYS A 334 -11.93 -20.13 -13.90
CA LYS A 334 -10.93 -20.33 -14.95
C LYS A 334 -9.71 -19.46 -14.71
N LEU A 335 -9.91 -18.16 -14.46
CA LEU A 335 -8.82 -17.23 -14.16
C LEU A 335 -8.07 -17.64 -12.89
N GLU A 336 -8.78 -17.97 -11.80
CA GLU A 336 -8.15 -18.46 -10.57
C GLU A 336 -7.33 -19.71 -10.82
N SER A 337 -7.91 -20.74 -11.44
CA SER A 337 -7.23 -22.01 -11.67
C SER A 337 -5.97 -21.85 -12.53
N VAL A 338 -6.05 -21.05 -13.59
CA VAL A 338 -4.91 -20.80 -14.49
C VAL A 338 -3.82 -20.04 -13.75
N LEU A 339 -4.17 -18.96 -13.06
CA LEU A 339 -3.20 -18.12 -12.35
C LEU A 339 -2.59 -18.81 -11.14
N SER A 340 -3.38 -19.50 -10.32
CA SER A 340 -2.90 -20.30 -9.18
C SER A 340 -1.92 -21.39 -9.63
N LYS A 341 -2.20 -22.07 -10.76
CA LYS A 341 -1.30 -23.08 -11.32
C LYS A 341 -0.02 -22.49 -11.93
N ALA A 342 -0.09 -21.30 -12.51
CA ALA A 342 1.05 -20.63 -13.12
C ALA A 342 1.98 -19.98 -12.09
N LEU A 343 1.41 -19.35 -11.08
CA LEU A 343 2.14 -18.58 -10.06
C LEU A 343 2.61 -19.45 -8.89
N THR A 344 1.94 -20.58 -8.63
CA THR A 344 2.33 -21.55 -7.60
C THR A 344 2.63 -20.90 -6.25
N ASP A 345 3.82 -21.13 -5.68
CA ASP A 345 4.29 -20.61 -4.39
C ASP A 345 4.88 -19.20 -4.46
N ARG A 346 4.85 -18.54 -5.63
CA ARG A 346 5.16 -17.09 -5.77
C ARG A 346 4.12 -16.22 -5.08
N VAL A 347 2.91 -16.73 -4.90
CA VAL A 347 1.79 -16.04 -4.25
C VAL A 347 1.17 -16.96 -3.21
N SER A 348 0.70 -16.37 -2.12
CA SER A 348 -0.06 -17.08 -1.09
C SER A 348 -1.57 -17.11 -1.39
N LEU A 349 -2.08 -16.09 -2.08
CA LEU A 349 -3.48 -15.98 -2.48
C LEU A 349 -3.61 -15.45 -3.91
N VAL A 350 -4.54 -16.04 -4.66
CA VAL A 350 -5.05 -15.54 -5.95
C VAL A 350 -6.56 -15.39 -5.78
N ARG A 351 -7.07 -14.16 -5.86
CA ARG A 351 -8.49 -13.89 -5.61
C ARG A 351 -9.13 -13.10 -6.75
N PRO A 352 -9.93 -13.74 -7.61
CA PRO A 352 -10.73 -13.03 -8.59
C PRO A 352 -12.01 -12.50 -7.94
N VAL A 353 -12.47 -11.31 -8.33
CA VAL A 353 -13.76 -10.72 -7.94
C VAL A 353 -14.38 -10.04 -9.16
N LEU A 354 -15.71 -9.97 -9.20
CA LEU A 354 -16.44 -9.17 -10.19
C LEU A 354 -16.54 -7.72 -9.72
N GLU A 355 -16.68 -6.80 -10.66
CA GLU A 355 -17.16 -5.44 -10.36
C GLU A 355 -18.51 -5.49 -9.61
N ASP A 356 -18.83 -4.41 -8.90
CA ASP A 356 -19.97 -4.33 -7.98
C ASP A 356 -21.30 -4.76 -8.63
N SER A 357 -22.24 -5.20 -7.80
CA SER A 357 -23.54 -5.69 -8.25
C SER A 357 -24.30 -4.61 -9.02
N VAL A 358 -24.79 -4.97 -10.21
CA VAL A 358 -25.62 -4.11 -11.05
C VAL A 358 -27.08 -4.29 -10.67
N GLU A 359 -27.80 -3.19 -10.49
CA GLU A 359 -29.27 -3.17 -10.40
C GLU A 359 -29.83 -2.86 -11.79
N TRP A 360 -30.97 -3.47 -12.15
CA TRP A 360 -31.64 -3.23 -13.43
C TRP A 360 -33.15 -3.17 -13.30
N ASP A 361 -33.78 -2.48 -14.24
CA ASP A 361 -35.24 -2.31 -14.28
C ASP A 361 -35.91 -3.50 -15.01
N LEU A 362 -37.20 -3.70 -14.75
CA LEU A 362 -38.03 -4.64 -15.50
C LEU A 362 -38.19 -4.25 -16.97
N HIS A 363 -38.12 -2.95 -17.27
CA HIS A 363 -38.31 -2.39 -18.61
C HIS A 363 -37.03 -2.36 -19.45
N ASP A 364 -35.88 -2.71 -18.87
CA ASP A 364 -34.63 -2.76 -19.60
C ASP A 364 -34.72 -3.80 -20.73
N SER A 365 -34.40 -3.38 -21.95
CA SER A 365 -34.51 -4.18 -23.16
C SER A 365 -33.43 -5.28 -23.27
N SER A 366 -32.45 -5.28 -22.36
CA SER A 366 -31.39 -6.27 -22.29
C SER A 366 -30.98 -6.54 -20.83
N PRO A 367 -30.52 -7.77 -20.50
CA PRO A 367 -29.91 -8.05 -19.21
C PRO A 367 -28.71 -7.12 -18.90
N PRO A 368 -28.28 -7.01 -17.63
CA PRO A 368 -27.08 -6.26 -17.28
C PRO A 368 -25.87 -6.67 -18.11
N GLN A 369 -25.05 -5.69 -18.50
CA GLN A 369 -23.77 -5.98 -19.15
C GLN A 369 -22.90 -6.87 -18.26
N GLN A 370 -22.18 -7.79 -18.89
CA GLN A 370 -21.26 -8.65 -18.18
C GLN A 370 -20.15 -7.84 -17.52
N ARG A 371 -19.79 -8.26 -16.32
CA ARG A 371 -18.87 -7.49 -15.48
C ARG A 371 -17.42 -7.86 -15.75
N LYS A 372 -16.54 -6.87 -15.61
CA LYS A 372 -15.09 -7.11 -15.64
C LYS A 372 -14.67 -7.87 -14.39
N VAL A 373 -13.54 -8.54 -14.49
CA VAL A 373 -12.93 -9.27 -13.37
C VAL A 373 -11.68 -8.56 -12.92
N ALA A 374 -11.57 -8.33 -11.62
CA ALA A 374 -10.33 -7.95 -10.97
C ALA A 374 -9.73 -9.15 -10.24
N VAL A 375 -8.42 -9.33 -10.29
CA VAL A 375 -7.71 -10.38 -9.54
C VAL A 375 -6.69 -9.73 -8.61
N GLY A 376 -6.81 -10.01 -7.32
CA GLY A 376 -5.84 -9.64 -6.30
C GLY A 376 -4.85 -10.78 -6.03
N LEU A 377 -3.56 -10.45 -5.99
CA LEU A 377 -2.46 -11.36 -5.65
C LEU A 377 -1.81 -10.94 -4.33
N ARG A 378 -1.65 -11.90 -3.43
CA ARG A 378 -0.86 -11.72 -2.21
C ARG A 378 0.50 -12.37 -2.42
N ILE A 379 1.55 -11.57 -2.48
CA ILE A 379 2.87 -12.01 -2.94
C ILE A 379 3.57 -12.76 -1.80
N ASN A 380 4.29 -13.84 -2.13
CA ASN A 380 5.22 -14.50 -1.23
C ASN A 380 6.66 -14.08 -1.59
N SER A 381 7.23 -13.12 -0.86
CA SER A 381 8.53 -12.51 -1.19
C SER A 381 9.67 -13.51 -1.31
N ASP A 382 9.60 -14.65 -0.61
CA ASP A 382 10.67 -15.66 -0.59
C ASP A 382 10.85 -16.32 -1.96
N ASN A 383 9.76 -16.46 -2.73
CA ASN A 383 9.73 -17.20 -3.99
C ASN A 383 9.30 -16.34 -5.20
N ALA A 384 8.63 -15.21 -4.98
CA ALA A 384 7.96 -14.43 -6.02
C ALA A 384 8.87 -13.97 -7.15
N TRP A 385 10.14 -13.72 -6.84
CA TRP A 385 11.09 -13.03 -7.71
C TRP A 385 12.02 -13.96 -8.50
N ARG A 386 11.84 -15.29 -8.40
CA ARG A 386 12.70 -16.24 -9.13
C ARG A 386 12.51 -16.10 -10.65
N ILE A 387 13.59 -16.23 -11.41
CA ILE A 387 13.55 -16.15 -12.89
C ILE A 387 13.26 -17.50 -13.55
N VAL A 388 13.44 -18.59 -12.81
CA VAL A 388 13.23 -19.96 -13.30
C VAL A 388 12.17 -20.62 -12.45
N ASP A 389 11.09 -21.10 -13.08
CA ASP A 389 10.11 -21.99 -12.48
C ASP A 389 10.51 -23.44 -12.74
N LYS A 390 10.76 -24.17 -11.67
CA LYS A 390 11.10 -25.59 -11.72
C LYS A 390 9.82 -26.43 -11.85
N GLY A 391 9.80 -27.32 -12.83
CA GLY A 391 8.74 -28.29 -13.07
C GLY A 391 9.12 -29.69 -12.58
N PRO A 392 8.40 -30.74 -13.05
CA PRO A 392 8.64 -32.12 -12.67
C PRO A 392 9.93 -32.69 -13.26
N SER A 393 10.39 -33.82 -12.71
CA SER A 393 11.51 -34.60 -13.26
C SER A 393 11.22 -35.06 -14.68
N ALA A 394 12.24 -35.01 -15.55
CA ALA A 394 12.14 -35.50 -16.92
C ALA A 394 11.77 -37.00 -17.01
N ASP A 395 12.04 -37.76 -15.95
CA ASP A 395 11.68 -39.18 -15.85
C ASP A 395 10.17 -39.40 -15.65
N ASP A 396 9.47 -38.42 -15.04
CA ASP A 396 8.02 -38.44 -14.94
C ASP A 396 7.40 -37.93 -16.25
N LYS A 397 7.23 -38.85 -17.19
CA LYS A 397 6.67 -38.56 -18.52
C LYS A 397 5.26 -37.97 -18.47
N VAL A 398 4.45 -38.35 -17.47
CA VAL A 398 3.06 -37.89 -17.36
C VAL A 398 3.03 -36.45 -16.87
N ALA A 399 3.68 -36.17 -15.75
CA ALA A 399 3.75 -34.82 -15.20
C ALA A 399 4.46 -33.86 -16.17
N SER A 400 5.55 -34.31 -16.81
CA SER A 400 6.28 -33.51 -17.81
C SER A 400 5.41 -33.18 -19.03
N THR A 401 4.57 -34.11 -19.48
CA THR A 401 3.63 -33.84 -20.59
C THR A 401 2.56 -32.84 -20.18
N GLN A 402 1.98 -32.98 -18.98
CA GLN A 402 1.00 -32.02 -18.46
C GLN A 402 1.61 -30.63 -18.26
N PHE A 403 2.86 -30.55 -17.79
CA PHE A 403 3.58 -29.30 -17.61
C PHE A 403 3.84 -28.60 -18.95
N ARG A 404 4.36 -29.32 -19.95
CA ARG A 404 4.58 -28.79 -21.31
C ARG A 404 3.28 -28.32 -21.97
N GLN A 405 2.20 -29.11 -21.84
CA GLN A 405 0.88 -28.75 -22.36
C GLN A 405 0.34 -27.47 -21.71
N PHE A 406 0.49 -27.35 -20.38
CA PHE A 406 0.04 -26.16 -19.65
C PHE A 406 0.81 -24.90 -20.06
N TRP A 407 2.14 -25.00 -20.25
CA TRP A 407 2.98 -23.86 -20.63
C TRP A 407 3.06 -23.60 -22.14
N ARG A 408 2.28 -24.30 -22.97
CA ARG A 408 2.10 -24.06 -24.42
C ARG A 408 3.41 -23.79 -25.18
N GLY A 409 4.46 -24.57 -24.90
CA GLY A 409 5.76 -24.46 -25.59
C GLY A 409 6.79 -23.52 -24.94
N LYS A 410 6.49 -22.90 -23.80
CA LYS A 410 7.45 -22.12 -23.00
C LYS A 410 8.36 -22.97 -22.09
N SER A 411 8.00 -24.24 -21.88
CA SER A 411 8.79 -25.19 -21.08
C SER A 411 9.98 -25.73 -21.87
N GLU A 412 11.12 -25.84 -21.20
CA GLU A 412 12.35 -26.44 -21.70
C GLU A 412 12.95 -27.44 -20.70
N LEU A 413 13.69 -28.45 -21.19
CA LEU A 413 14.47 -29.32 -20.32
C LEU A 413 15.75 -28.62 -19.89
N ARG A 414 15.97 -28.52 -18.58
CA ARG A 414 17.13 -27.83 -18.03
C ARG A 414 17.86 -28.69 -17.01
N ARG A 415 19.19 -28.77 -17.15
CA ARG A 415 20.09 -29.39 -16.18
C ARG A 415 20.50 -28.38 -15.12
N PHE A 416 20.30 -28.70 -13.84
CA PHE A 416 20.68 -27.86 -12.70
C PHE A 416 22.04 -28.25 -12.12
N LYS A 417 22.58 -27.42 -11.22
CA LYS A 417 23.92 -27.62 -10.61
C LYS A 417 24.03 -28.91 -9.79
N ASP A 418 22.92 -29.41 -9.29
CA ASP A 418 22.77 -30.69 -8.59
C ASP A 418 22.74 -31.90 -9.56
N GLY A 419 22.82 -31.66 -10.87
CA GLY A 419 22.78 -32.70 -11.91
C GLY A 419 21.36 -33.11 -12.33
N ALA A 420 20.32 -32.64 -11.65
CA ALA A 420 18.94 -32.98 -11.98
C ALA A 420 18.54 -32.38 -13.35
N ILE A 421 17.83 -33.18 -14.14
CA ILE A 421 17.23 -32.77 -15.42
C ILE A 421 15.73 -32.71 -15.22
N ILE A 422 15.17 -31.51 -15.26
CA ILE A 422 13.75 -31.27 -15.03
C ILE A 422 13.17 -30.39 -16.14
N GLU A 423 11.85 -30.45 -16.33
CA GLU A 423 11.14 -29.42 -17.10
C GLU A 423 11.24 -28.09 -16.34
N ALA A 424 11.44 -26.99 -17.05
CA ALA A 424 11.56 -25.66 -16.45
C ALA A 424 11.01 -24.57 -17.38
N VAL A 425 10.53 -23.48 -16.79
CA VAL A 425 10.17 -22.26 -17.51
C VAL A 425 11.13 -21.16 -17.12
N VAL A 426 11.71 -20.51 -18.11
CA VAL A 426 12.70 -19.45 -17.93
C VAL A 426 12.14 -18.13 -18.45
N TRP A 427 12.18 -17.12 -17.58
CA TRP A 427 11.76 -15.77 -17.89
C TRP A 427 12.94 -14.93 -18.39
N ASP A 428 13.44 -15.31 -19.57
CA ASP A 428 14.52 -14.60 -20.25
C ASP A 428 14.12 -13.15 -20.58
N GLY A 429 15.08 -12.23 -20.49
CA GLY A 429 14.85 -10.79 -20.70
C GLY A 429 14.49 -10.01 -19.42
N ILE A 430 14.31 -10.70 -18.28
CA ILE A 430 14.18 -10.04 -16.97
C ILE A 430 15.54 -10.05 -16.27
N SER A 431 16.14 -8.86 -16.11
CA SER A 431 17.39 -8.69 -15.38
C SER A 431 17.23 -9.05 -13.89
N SER A 432 18.33 -9.28 -13.18
CA SER A 432 18.32 -9.56 -11.73
C SER A 432 17.62 -8.48 -10.91
N GLU A 433 17.51 -7.27 -11.43
CA GLU A 433 16.99 -6.10 -10.72
C GLU A 433 15.55 -5.76 -11.12
N ASN A 434 15.09 -6.31 -12.25
CA ASN A 434 13.70 -6.21 -12.73
C ASN A 434 12.86 -7.43 -12.35
N ARG A 435 13.33 -8.25 -11.40
CA ARG A 435 12.63 -9.46 -10.96
C ARG A 435 11.20 -9.19 -10.51
N HIS A 436 10.90 -7.98 -10.06
CA HIS A 436 9.55 -7.55 -9.69
C HIS A 436 8.53 -7.65 -10.85
N ARG A 437 8.97 -7.64 -12.11
CA ARG A 437 8.13 -7.78 -13.31
C ARG A 437 7.81 -9.23 -13.70
N VAL A 438 8.39 -10.22 -13.04
CA VAL A 438 8.19 -11.63 -13.42
C VAL A 438 6.73 -12.07 -13.30
N LEU A 439 6.00 -11.53 -12.31
CA LEU A 439 4.57 -11.80 -12.15
C LEU A 439 3.77 -11.27 -13.34
N ASP A 440 4.06 -10.04 -13.79
CA ASP A 440 3.45 -9.46 -14.98
C ASP A 440 3.77 -10.28 -16.23
N ALA A 441 5.02 -10.76 -16.37
CA ALA A 441 5.42 -11.60 -17.49
C ALA A 441 4.67 -12.94 -17.51
N ILE A 442 4.51 -13.58 -16.34
CA ILE A 442 3.74 -14.83 -16.18
C ILE A 442 2.29 -14.60 -16.59
N VAL A 443 1.62 -13.59 -16.03
CA VAL A 443 0.21 -13.30 -16.30
C VAL A 443 -0.03 -12.97 -17.77
N ASN A 444 0.81 -12.11 -18.36
CA ASN A 444 0.68 -11.70 -19.76
C ASN A 444 0.96 -12.83 -20.76
N PHE A 445 1.66 -13.89 -20.34
CA PHE A 445 1.86 -15.09 -21.15
C PHE A 445 0.74 -16.11 -20.95
N ILE A 446 0.47 -16.49 -19.69
CA ILE A 446 -0.36 -17.66 -19.41
C ILE A 446 -1.85 -17.40 -19.64
N VAL A 447 -2.33 -16.16 -19.45
CA VAL A 447 -3.74 -15.86 -19.65
C VAL A 447 -4.12 -15.95 -21.12
N PRO A 448 -3.44 -15.28 -22.07
CA PRO A 448 -3.71 -15.47 -23.51
C PRO A 448 -3.55 -16.93 -23.97
N ALA A 449 -2.61 -17.67 -23.37
CA ALA A 449 -2.35 -19.08 -23.69
C ALA A 449 -3.49 -20.05 -23.32
N HIS A 450 -4.37 -19.67 -22.37
CA HIS A 450 -5.54 -20.45 -21.95
C HIS A 450 -6.89 -19.74 -22.21
N CYS A 451 -6.84 -18.46 -22.57
CA CYS A 451 -7.97 -17.60 -22.90
C CYS A 451 -7.63 -16.85 -24.21
N PRO A 452 -7.71 -17.52 -25.38
CA PRO A 452 -7.20 -16.99 -26.65
C PRO A 452 -7.94 -15.72 -27.13
N ASN A 453 -9.14 -15.47 -26.61
CA ASN A 453 -9.89 -14.25 -26.82
C ASN A 453 -9.30 -13.01 -26.13
N LEU A 454 -8.31 -13.19 -25.24
CA LEU A 454 -7.63 -12.12 -24.54
C LEU A 454 -6.23 -11.89 -25.07
N ASN A 455 -5.94 -10.63 -25.39
CA ASN A 455 -4.61 -10.15 -25.68
C ASN A 455 -3.97 -9.52 -24.45
N SER A 456 -2.64 -9.59 -24.35
CA SER A 456 -1.88 -8.99 -23.23
C SER A 456 -2.15 -7.48 -23.08
N SER A 457 -2.49 -6.76 -24.15
CA SER A 457 -2.85 -5.33 -24.11
C SER A 457 -4.17 -5.03 -23.41
N GLN A 458 -5.06 -6.01 -23.28
CA GLN A 458 -6.33 -5.89 -22.58
C GLN A 458 -6.20 -6.17 -21.07
N ILE A 459 -5.06 -6.75 -20.65
CA ILE A 459 -4.77 -7.03 -19.25
C ILE A 459 -4.12 -5.78 -18.64
N LYS A 460 -4.78 -5.18 -17.65
CA LYS A 460 -4.23 -4.04 -16.91
C LYS A 460 -3.57 -4.51 -15.62
N THR A 461 -2.51 -3.84 -15.19
CA THR A 461 -1.77 -4.13 -13.95
C THR A 461 -1.60 -2.85 -13.13
N SER A 462 -1.67 -2.99 -11.81
CA SER A 462 -1.71 -1.85 -10.86
C SER A 462 -0.34 -1.22 -10.59
N ASN A 463 0.70 -2.05 -10.42
CA ASN A 463 2.02 -1.58 -9.99
C ASN A 463 2.77 -0.79 -11.08
N ALA A 464 2.59 -1.15 -12.35
CA ALA A 464 3.30 -0.50 -13.46
C ALA A 464 3.05 1.01 -13.54
N ALA A 465 1.82 1.45 -13.23
CA ALA A 465 1.46 2.86 -13.24
C ALA A 465 2.22 3.66 -12.17
N LEU A 466 2.40 3.10 -10.97
CA LEU A 466 3.10 3.79 -9.87
C LEU A 466 4.63 3.76 -10.01
N TYR A 467 5.21 2.77 -10.68
CA TYR A 467 6.65 2.77 -10.94
C TYR A 467 7.07 3.97 -11.81
N SER A 468 6.21 4.42 -12.72
CA SER A 468 6.47 5.65 -13.49
C SER A 468 6.56 6.91 -12.62
N ALA A 469 5.95 6.92 -11.43
CA ALA A 469 6.07 8.03 -10.48
C ALA A 469 7.46 8.09 -9.82
N LEU A 470 8.22 7.00 -9.84
CA LEU A 470 9.57 6.92 -9.28
C LEU A 470 10.66 7.40 -10.25
N ASP A 471 10.28 7.70 -11.50
CA ASP A 471 11.16 8.22 -12.56
C ASP A 471 11.26 9.75 -12.46
N VAL A 472 11.97 10.26 -11.44
CA VAL A 472 12.07 11.70 -11.12
C VAL A 472 13.02 12.47 -12.07
N GLU A 473 13.81 11.76 -12.88
CA GLU A 473 14.86 12.34 -13.74
C GLU A 473 14.44 12.65 -15.18
N GLU A 474 13.31 12.14 -15.69
CA GLU A 474 12.95 12.33 -17.11
C GLU A 474 12.37 13.74 -17.38
N PRO A 475 12.98 14.53 -18.29
CA PRO A 475 12.36 15.78 -18.74
C PRO A 475 11.12 15.49 -19.59
N ALA A 476 10.07 16.27 -19.40
CA ALA A 476 8.90 16.27 -20.26
C ALA A 476 9.31 16.64 -21.71
N GLY A 477 9.55 15.65 -22.57
CA GLY A 477 9.88 15.86 -23.99
C GLY A 477 10.79 14.83 -24.66
N LEU A 478 11.63 14.09 -23.92
CA LEU A 478 12.59 13.11 -24.47
C LEU A 478 11.98 11.69 -24.53
N LYS A 479 10.98 11.46 -25.38
CA LYS A 479 10.29 10.16 -25.51
C LYS A 479 11.05 9.08 -26.32
N ASN A 480 12.25 9.33 -26.84
CA ASN A 480 12.86 8.49 -27.88
C ASN A 480 14.30 7.99 -27.58
N SER A 481 14.51 7.29 -26.47
CA SER A 481 15.69 6.41 -26.31
C SER A 481 15.27 5.09 -25.69
N LYS A 482 15.46 3.98 -26.43
CA LYS A 482 15.05 2.61 -26.05
C LYS A 482 15.79 2.02 -24.83
N VAL A 483 16.64 2.79 -24.15
CA VAL A 483 17.20 2.47 -22.83
C VAL A 483 17.35 3.78 -22.06
N SER A 484 16.44 4.07 -21.11
CA SER A 484 16.58 5.24 -20.24
C SER A 484 17.38 4.86 -18.99
N ASN A 485 18.58 5.46 -18.85
CA ASN A 485 19.40 5.35 -17.64
C ASN A 485 18.75 6.02 -16.41
N GLY A 486 17.60 6.69 -16.58
CA GLY A 486 16.82 7.33 -15.52
C GLY A 486 15.56 6.55 -15.09
N SER A 487 15.32 5.37 -15.65
CA SER A 487 14.24 4.50 -15.19
C SER A 487 14.48 3.99 -13.76
N PHE A 488 13.40 3.70 -13.04
CA PHE A 488 13.39 3.04 -11.74
C PHE A 488 14.30 1.81 -11.71
N GLU A 489 14.35 1.10 -12.83
CA GLU A 489 15.19 -0.08 -13.07
C GLU A 489 16.69 0.26 -13.08
N SER A 490 17.08 1.35 -13.73
CA SER A 490 18.47 1.85 -13.71
C SER A 490 18.91 2.29 -12.31
N THR A 491 17.97 2.82 -11.53
CA THR A 491 18.21 3.25 -10.15
C THR A 491 18.60 2.09 -9.24
N MET A 492 17.88 0.97 -9.25
CA MET A 492 18.20 -0.15 -8.36
C MET A 492 19.61 -0.70 -8.65
N ASN A 493 19.96 -0.82 -9.93
CA ASN A 493 21.29 -1.25 -10.39
C ASN A 493 22.44 -0.34 -9.90
N SER A 494 22.17 0.96 -9.73
CA SER A 494 23.19 1.93 -9.32
C SER A 494 23.61 1.76 -7.86
N VAL A 495 22.67 1.39 -6.97
CA VAL A 495 22.93 1.30 -5.52
C VAL A 495 23.75 0.05 -5.18
N SER A 496 23.49 -1.09 -5.82
CA SER A 496 24.31 -2.30 -5.68
C SER A 496 25.77 -2.04 -6.05
N LYS A 497 26.00 -1.31 -7.16
CA LYS A 497 27.35 -0.89 -7.59
C LYS A 497 27.97 0.10 -6.61
N LEU A 498 27.19 1.05 -6.10
CA LEU A 498 27.63 2.00 -5.08
C LEU A 498 28.18 1.30 -3.83
N TRP A 499 27.51 0.25 -3.34
CA TRP A 499 27.99 -0.55 -2.21
C TRP A 499 29.34 -1.22 -2.47
N VAL A 500 29.58 -1.73 -3.68
CA VAL A 500 30.87 -2.32 -4.06
C VAL A 500 31.98 -1.25 -4.03
N ILE A 501 31.72 -0.07 -4.60
CA ILE A 501 32.66 1.05 -4.62
C ILE A 501 32.96 1.53 -3.20
N PHE A 502 31.92 1.72 -2.39
CA PHE A 502 32.04 2.08 -0.98
C PHE A 502 32.88 1.07 -0.20
N ASN A 503 32.60 -0.23 -0.32
CA ASN A 503 33.34 -1.26 0.43
C ASN A 503 34.83 -1.28 0.08
N ASN A 504 35.18 -1.07 -1.19
CA ASN A 504 36.56 -0.95 -1.62
C ASN A 504 37.22 0.33 -1.09
N PHE A 505 36.50 1.46 -1.11
CA PHE A 505 37.00 2.72 -0.60
C PHE A 505 37.19 2.70 0.93
N ALA A 506 36.23 2.15 1.67
CA ALA A 506 36.30 1.97 3.11
C ALA A 506 37.50 1.08 3.53
N LYS A 507 37.86 0.07 2.74
CA LYS A 507 39.10 -0.71 2.96
C LYS A 507 40.35 0.16 2.79
N LYS A 508 40.41 1.00 1.76
CA LYS A 508 41.53 1.93 1.53
C LYS A 508 41.69 2.94 2.67
N LEU A 509 40.57 3.49 3.17
CA LEU A 509 40.55 4.42 4.31
C LEU A 509 41.07 3.77 5.60
N ARG A 510 40.68 2.53 5.89
CA ARG A 510 41.20 1.79 7.06
C ARG A 510 42.69 1.46 6.95
N GLY A 511 43.23 1.39 5.74
CA GLY A 511 44.67 1.16 5.48
C GLY A 511 45.53 2.43 5.42
N LEU A 512 45.06 3.57 5.93
CA LEU A 512 45.85 4.80 6.06
C LEU A 512 46.69 4.74 7.34
N ASP A 513 47.91 4.21 7.24
CA ASP A 513 48.79 3.95 8.39
C ASP A 513 49.59 5.19 8.88
N SER A 514 49.61 6.26 8.09
CA SER A 514 50.32 7.52 8.34
C SER A 514 49.55 8.48 9.26
N LEU A 515 48.27 8.21 9.52
CA LEU A 515 47.45 9.07 10.37
C LEU A 515 47.81 8.91 11.86
N PRO A 516 47.71 9.97 12.68
CA PRO A 516 48.03 9.90 14.12
C PRO A 516 47.16 8.93 14.93
N LEU A 517 45.95 8.65 14.43
CA LEU A 517 45.02 7.66 14.97
C LEU A 517 44.53 6.79 13.82
N LYS A 518 44.39 5.49 14.09
CA LYS A 518 43.85 4.55 13.10
C LYS A 518 42.35 4.73 12.92
N VAL A 519 41.89 4.66 11.67
CA VAL A 519 40.47 4.64 11.34
C VAL A 519 39.89 3.29 11.78
N SER A 520 38.99 3.31 12.76
CA SER A 520 38.31 2.11 13.24
C SER A 520 37.14 1.73 12.33
N ASP A 521 36.30 2.71 11.99
CA ASP A 521 35.08 2.51 11.22
C ASP A 521 34.83 3.61 10.20
N VAL A 522 34.19 3.20 9.10
CA VAL A 522 33.68 4.06 8.05
C VAL A 522 32.20 3.73 7.90
N LEU A 523 31.33 4.64 8.31
CA LEU A 523 29.89 4.40 8.41
C LEU A 523 29.15 5.22 7.34
N PRO A 524 28.45 4.58 6.39
CA PRO A 524 27.67 5.29 5.39
C PRO A 524 26.34 5.76 5.99
N VAL A 525 26.09 7.07 5.94
CA VAL A 525 24.90 7.69 6.55
C VAL A 525 23.98 8.40 5.56
N HIS A 526 24.37 8.47 4.28
CA HIS A 526 23.53 9.06 3.24
C HIS A 526 22.33 8.14 2.87
N PRO A 527 21.13 8.67 2.59
CA PRO A 527 19.93 7.90 2.18
C PRO A 527 20.15 6.92 1.02
N ALA A 528 21.08 7.24 0.12
CA ALA A 528 21.44 6.38 -1.01
C ALA A 528 21.89 4.97 -0.60
N PHE A 529 22.61 4.82 0.52
CA PHE A 529 23.07 3.50 0.99
C PHE A 529 21.95 2.63 1.56
N ARG A 530 20.82 3.24 1.91
CA ARG A 530 19.63 2.56 2.43
C ARG A 530 18.46 2.58 1.44
N TYR A 531 18.75 2.83 0.15
CA TYR A 531 17.81 2.75 -0.99
C TYR A 531 16.63 3.72 -0.92
N THR A 532 16.72 4.77 -0.09
CA THR A 532 15.63 5.70 0.19
C THR A 532 15.82 7.08 -0.43
N SER A 533 16.94 7.35 -1.10
CA SER A 533 17.15 8.64 -1.78
C SER A 533 16.09 8.89 -2.87
N LEU A 534 15.36 10.02 -2.78
CA LEU A 534 14.35 10.39 -3.78
C LEU A 534 14.96 10.44 -5.19
N PHE A 535 16.09 11.15 -5.30
CA PHE A 535 16.92 11.18 -6.50
C PHE A 535 17.92 10.00 -6.46
N PRO A 536 17.81 9.07 -7.40
CA PRO A 536 18.79 8.01 -7.60
C PRO A 536 20.22 8.56 -7.69
N VAL A 537 21.17 7.97 -6.96
CA VAL A 537 22.57 8.38 -7.12
C VAL A 537 23.18 7.60 -8.27
N GLN A 538 23.62 8.31 -9.31
CA GLN A 538 24.30 7.73 -10.46
C GLN A 538 25.75 8.25 -10.56
N PRO A 539 26.65 7.52 -11.24
CA PRO A 539 27.99 8.00 -11.52
C PRO A 539 27.95 9.31 -12.31
N HIS A 540 28.53 10.36 -11.75
CA HIS A 540 28.63 11.68 -12.35
C HIS A 540 29.93 11.82 -13.15
N PRO A 541 29.91 12.31 -14.41
CA PRO A 541 31.13 12.43 -15.24
C PRO A 541 32.21 13.34 -14.62
N LEU A 542 31.81 14.37 -13.88
CA LEU A 542 32.74 15.28 -13.16
C LEU A 542 33.23 14.73 -11.82
N ALA A 543 32.78 13.54 -11.40
CA ALA A 543 33.10 12.93 -10.11
C ALA A 543 34.20 11.84 -10.19
N TYR A 544 34.99 11.81 -11.27
CA TYR A 544 36.09 10.88 -11.46
C TYR A 544 37.44 11.51 -11.10
N SER A 545 38.35 10.68 -10.60
CA SER A 545 39.75 11.06 -10.40
C SER A 545 40.58 10.90 -11.68
N LYS A 546 41.69 11.62 -11.79
CA LYS A 546 42.56 11.60 -12.98
C LYS A 546 43.11 10.18 -13.20
N GLY A 547 42.84 9.63 -14.39
CA GLY A 547 43.27 8.27 -14.77
C GLY A 547 42.28 7.15 -14.45
N GLU A 548 41.14 7.45 -13.81
CA GLU A 548 40.03 6.50 -13.71
C GLU A 548 39.34 6.33 -15.07
N LYS A 549 38.94 5.09 -15.43
CA LYS A 549 38.19 4.82 -16.65
C LYS A 549 36.72 5.15 -16.45
N MET A 550 36.15 5.92 -17.39
CA MET A 550 34.71 6.19 -17.43
C MET A 550 34.03 5.15 -18.32
N ASP A 551 33.11 4.36 -17.75
CA ASP A 551 32.45 3.24 -18.45
C ASP A 551 31.35 3.70 -19.44
N SER A 552 31.01 5.00 -19.49
CA SER A 552 29.93 5.53 -20.33
C SER A 552 30.38 6.68 -21.25
N ALA A 553 29.78 6.79 -22.44
CA ALA A 553 30.07 7.87 -23.37
C ALA A 553 29.67 9.23 -22.77
N PRO A 554 30.44 10.31 -23.00
CA PRO A 554 30.20 11.61 -22.40
C PRO A 554 28.84 12.17 -22.82
N MET A 555 28.11 12.65 -21.82
CA MET A 555 26.85 13.35 -21.92
C MET A 555 27.11 14.76 -22.49
N ALA A 556 26.25 15.31 -23.35
CA ALA A 556 26.57 16.60 -23.98
C ALA A 556 26.67 17.78 -22.97
N HIS A 557 25.81 17.79 -21.95
CA HIS A 557 25.75 18.83 -20.90
C HIS A 557 25.40 18.20 -19.55
N VAL A 558 26.16 18.53 -18.50
CA VAL A 558 25.97 18.01 -17.14
C VAL A 558 25.95 19.13 -16.11
N ASN A 559 25.27 18.89 -14.98
CA ASN A 559 25.33 19.81 -13.85
C ASN A 559 26.74 19.83 -13.21
N THR A 560 27.12 20.99 -12.69
CA THR A 560 28.38 21.24 -11.95
C THR A 560 28.17 21.28 -10.45
N VAL A 561 26.91 21.23 -9.98
CA VAL A 561 26.57 21.01 -8.58
C VAL A 561 26.38 19.51 -8.34
N LEU A 562 27.22 18.93 -7.48
CA LEU A 562 27.26 17.50 -7.23
C LEU A 562 26.82 17.17 -5.80
N GLU A 563 26.03 16.11 -5.65
CA GLU A 563 25.55 15.61 -4.36
C GLU A 563 26.64 14.81 -3.62
N PRO A 564 27.01 15.20 -2.38
CA PRO A 564 27.98 14.46 -1.58
C PRO A 564 27.35 13.29 -0.82
N LEU A 565 27.95 12.11 -0.97
CA LEU A 565 27.59 10.92 -0.20
C LEU A 565 28.30 10.93 1.16
N MET A 566 27.56 11.31 2.19
CA MET A 566 28.11 11.46 3.54
C MET A 566 28.54 10.13 4.18
N LEU A 567 29.80 10.09 4.64
CA LEU A 567 30.42 9.01 5.40
C LEU A 567 30.96 9.54 6.73
N TYR A 568 30.64 8.86 7.82
CA TYR A 568 31.23 9.14 9.12
C TYR A 568 32.50 8.31 9.33
N LEU A 569 33.57 8.98 9.72
CA LEU A 569 34.82 8.37 10.13
C LEU A 569 34.91 8.31 11.65
N LYS A 570 35.13 7.12 12.19
CA LYS A 570 35.49 6.92 13.59
C LYS A 570 36.94 6.44 13.66
N PHE A 571 37.65 6.99 14.64
CA PHE A 571 39.01 6.59 14.97
C PHE A 571 39.01 5.69 16.19
N GLU A 572 40.13 5.00 16.39
CA GLU A 572 40.40 4.32 17.65
C GLU A 572 40.25 5.28 18.85
N ARG A 573 39.87 4.71 20.00
CA ARG A 573 39.65 5.50 21.21
C ARG A 573 40.93 6.24 21.60
N SER A 574 40.81 7.54 21.78
CA SER A 574 41.91 8.39 22.21
C SER A 574 41.45 9.40 23.23
N SER A 575 42.16 9.50 24.35
CA SER A 575 41.96 10.54 25.36
C SER A 575 42.50 11.90 24.91
N ALA A 576 43.31 11.94 23.85
CA ALA A 576 44.01 13.12 23.34
C ALA A 576 43.10 14.10 22.57
N TRP A 577 41.84 13.73 22.28
CA TRP A 577 40.89 14.67 21.69
C TRP A 577 40.67 15.88 22.62
N PRO A 578 40.75 17.13 22.10
CA PRO A 578 40.58 18.33 22.91
C PRO A 578 39.21 18.40 23.59
N ASN A 579 39.16 19.00 24.78
CA ASN A 579 37.93 19.18 25.56
C ASN A 579 37.27 20.56 25.34
N GLU A 580 37.87 21.41 24.51
CA GLU A 580 37.31 22.72 24.11
C GLU A 580 36.80 22.66 22.68
N LYS A 581 35.63 23.26 22.41
CA LYS A 581 34.96 23.21 21.09
C LYS A 581 35.87 23.66 19.95
N ASN A 582 36.47 24.84 20.05
CA ASN A 582 37.30 25.39 18.96
C ASN A 582 38.56 24.55 18.73
N ALA A 583 39.22 24.10 19.80
CA ALA A 583 40.38 23.22 19.70
C ALA A 583 40.02 21.87 19.07
N LEU A 584 38.87 21.28 19.42
CA LEU A 584 38.38 20.04 18.81
C LEU A 584 38.13 20.22 17.31
N MET A 585 37.50 21.32 16.90
CA MET A 585 37.26 21.63 15.49
C MET A 585 38.58 21.79 14.72
N HIS A 586 39.55 22.53 15.26
CA HIS A 586 40.87 22.66 14.63
C HIS A 586 41.63 21.33 14.55
N ALA A 587 41.53 20.48 15.59
CA ALA A 587 42.12 19.15 15.56
C ALA A 587 41.52 18.31 14.42
N LYS A 588 40.19 18.33 14.25
CA LYS A 588 39.52 17.68 13.12
C LYS A 588 39.98 18.24 11.78
N THR A 589 40.07 19.56 11.64
CA THR A 589 40.62 20.19 10.43
C THR A 589 42.03 19.69 10.11
N GLY A 590 42.89 19.53 11.12
CA GLY A 590 44.21 18.93 10.95
C GLY A 590 44.15 17.48 10.42
N PHE A 591 43.26 16.66 10.96
CA PHE A 591 43.01 15.31 10.43
C PHE A 591 42.49 15.35 8.98
N TYR A 592 41.56 16.24 8.65
CA TYR A 592 41.03 16.38 7.29
C TYR A 592 42.12 16.73 6.27
N VAL A 593 43.01 17.66 6.60
CA VAL A 593 44.17 18.00 5.75
C VAL A 593 45.08 16.79 5.56
N HIS A 594 45.37 16.04 6.63
CA HIS A 594 46.25 14.88 6.56
C HIS A 594 45.62 13.73 5.75
N ILE A 595 44.32 13.46 5.94
CA ILE A 595 43.56 12.49 5.13
C ILE A 595 43.58 12.89 3.66
N GLY A 596 43.27 14.16 3.34
CA GLY A 596 43.29 14.67 1.97
C GLY A 596 44.66 14.50 1.30
N HIS A 597 45.73 14.85 2.01
CA HIS A 597 47.11 14.68 1.53
C HIS A 597 47.45 13.21 1.24
N GLU A 598 47.10 12.29 2.14
CA GLU A 598 47.39 10.86 1.96
C GLU A 598 46.60 10.23 0.81
N LEU A 599 45.33 10.60 0.66
CA LEU A 599 44.48 10.12 -0.43
C LEU A 599 44.97 10.65 -1.80
N GLN A 600 45.42 11.90 -1.86
CA GLN A 600 45.99 12.48 -3.09
C GLN A 600 47.36 11.89 -3.42
N SER A 601 48.30 11.88 -2.48
CA SER A 601 49.69 11.49 -2.73
C SER A 601 49.89 9.98 -2.94
N ARG A 602 49.21 9.14 -2.14
CA ARG A 602 49.40 7.68 -2.14
C ARG A 602 48.42 6.96 -3.07
N LEU A 603 47.19 7.46 -3.18
CA LEU A 603 46.11 6.78 -3.89
C LEU A 603 45.62 7.52 -5.15
N ASN A 604 46.18 8.71 -5.43
CA ASN A 604 45.86 9.54 -6.60
C ASN A 604 44.37 9.88 -6.71
N PHE A 605 43.68 10.02 -5.58
CA PHE A 605 42.31 10.50 -5.55
C PHE A 605 42.25 12.03 -5.56
N ARG A 606 41.35 12.61 -6.37
CA ARG A 606 40.99 14.02 -6.24
C ARG A 606 40.24 14.21 -4.92
N CYS A 607 40.74 15.15 -4.11
CA CYS A 607 40.16 15.49 -2.82
C CYS A 607 40.05 17.00 -2.69
N GLU A 608 38.95 17.50 -2.12
CA GLU A 608 38.76 18.89 -1.72
C GLU A 608 38.63 18.92 -0.20
N VAL A 609 39.48 19.69 0.49
CA VAL A 609 39.50 19.75 1.95
C VAL A 609 38.82 21.03 2.43
N ALA A 610 37.80 20.89 3.29
CA ALA A 610 37.12 21.99 3.95
C ALA A 610 37.48 22.02 5.45
N LYS A 611 36.96 23.01 6.18
CA LYS A 611 37.20 23.14 7.64
C LYS A 611 36.60 21.98 8.43
N ASP A 612 35.49 21.44 7.95
CA ASP A 612 34.61 20.51 8.65
C ASP A 612 34.45 19.15 7.95
N CYS A 613 35.01 18.96 6.74
CA CYS A 613 34.99 17.70 6.01
C CYS A 613 36.12 17.55 4.98
N VAL A 614 36.20 16.37 4.35
CA VAL A 614 36.97 16.13 3.11
C VAL A 614 36.04 15.50 2.07
N ASP A 615 35.94 16.10 0.89
CA ASP A 615 35.21 15.54 -0.23
C ASP A 615 36.16 14.78 -1.17
N VAL A 616 35.87 13.51 -1.44
CA VAL A 616 36.74 12.60 -2.21
C VAL A 616 36.02 12.05 -3.43
N PHE A 617 36.64 12.19 -4.60
CA PHE A 617 36.11 11.81 -5.90
C PHE A 617 36.54 10.38 -6.25
N VAL A 618 35.59 9.45 -6.28
CA VAL A 618 35.87 8.02 -6.48
C VAL A 618 34.88 7.42 -7.47
N SER A 619 35.37 7.03 -8.64
CA SER A 619 34.61 6.23 -9.62
C SER A 619 33.24 6.82 -10.00
N GLY A 620 33.17 8.15 -10.11
CA GLY A 620 31.94 8.87 -10.46
C GLY A 620 31.05 9.25 -9.26
N TYR A 621 31.51 9.06 -8.03
CA TYR A 621 30.80 9.49 -6.83
C TYR A 621 31.66 10.42 -5.98
N ILE A 622 31.02 11.32 -5.24
CA ILE A 622 31.70 12.15 -4.23
C ILE A 622 31.36 11.60 -2.86
N PHE A 623 32.37 11.23 -2.09
CA PHE A 623 32.22 10.82 -0.70
C PHE A 623 32.66 11.95 0.23
N ARG A 624 31.74 12.46 1.06
CA ARG A 624 32.04 13.48 2.07
C ARG A 624 32.40 12.81 3.40
N LEU A 625 33.66 12.89 3.78
CA LEU A 625 34.21 12.32 5.00
C LEU A 625 34.04 13.31 6.16
N VAL A 626 33.32 12.89 7.20
CA VAL A 626 33.10 13.68 8.42
C VAL A 626 33.55 12.88 9.63
N ILE A 627 34.46 13.44 10.42
CA ILE A 627 34.97 12.78 11.62
C ILE A 627 33.94 12.88 12.73
N ARG A 628 33.65 11.75 13.38
CA ARG A 628 32.83 11.67 14.61
C ARG A 628 33.67 11.15 15.76
N SER A 629 33.69 11.85 16.88
CA SER A 629 34.46 11.48 18.08
C SER A 629 33.57 11.25 19.29
N GLU A 630 33.95 10.35 20.20
CA GLU A 630 33.13 9.98 21.37
C GLU A 630 32.85 11.15 22.33
N LYS A 631 33.73 12.15 22.40
CA LYS A 631 33.57 13.35 23.24
C LYS A 631 32.80 14.49 22.57
N GLU A 632 32.50 14.37 21.27
CA GLU A 632 32.01 15.47 20.44
C GLU A 632 30.72 16.07 20.97
N LEU A 633 29.73 15.23 21.31
CA LEU A 633 28.44 15.72 21.81
C LEU A 633 28.63 16.58 23.06
N GLY A 634 29.39 16.07 24.05
CA GLY A 634 29.63 16.78 25.31
C GLY A 634 30.42 18.08 25.12
N VAL A 635 31.42 18.09 24.24
CA VAL A 635 32.27 19.26 23.99
C VAL A 635 31.57 20.33 23.15
N VAL A 636 30.84 19.93 22.10
CA VAL A 636 30.17 20.85 21.17
C VAL A 636 28.98 21.56 21.82
N THR A 637 28.25 20.84 22.66
CA THR A 637 27.06 21.38 23.35
C THR A 637 27.39 21.95 24.73
N GLY A 638 28.57 21.66 25.29
CA GLY A 638 28.91 21.99 26.68
C GLY A 638 28.18 21.12 27.72
N ALA A 639 27.55 20.02 27.28
CA ALA A 639 26.80 19.07 28.13
C ALA A 639 27.73 18.20 28.99
N ALA A 640 28.34 18.79 30.02
CA ALA A 640 29.12 18.07 31.02
C ALA A 640 28.53 18.25 32.43
N GLY A 641 28.44 17.15 33.19
CA GLY A 641 27.95 17.16 34.58
C GLY A 641 26.54 17.74 34.73
N VAL A 642 26.33 18.59 35.74
CA VAL A 642 25.03 19.21 36.07
C VAL A 642 24.47 20.08 34.93
N LYS A 643 25.34 20.66 34.09
CA LYS A 643 24.92 21.52 32.96
C LYS A 643 24.18 20.75 31.87
N LYS A 644 24.37 19.43 31.76
CA LYS A 644 23.64 18.59 30.79
C LYS A 644 22.13 18.69 30.97
N LEU A 645 21.64 18.69 32.22
CA LEU A 645 20.21 18.73 32.51
C LEU A 645 19.53 20.01 32.03
N ALA A 646 20.26 21.13 31.98
CA ALA A 646 19.72 22.42 31.52
C ALA A 646 19.55 22.50 30.00
N ILE A 647 20.30 21.71 29.23
CA ILE A 647 20.37 21.83 27.76
C ILE A 647 19.90 20.59 27.00
N VAL A 648 19.61 19.47 27.68
CA VAL A 648 19.21 18.19 27.05
C VAL A 648 17.94 18.31 26.18
N HIS A 649 17.12 19.33 26.42
CA HIS A 649 15.91 19.62 25.64
C HIS A 649 16.09 20.75 24.61
N SER A 650 17.26 21.39 24.55
CA SER A 650 17.54 22.46 23.58
C SER A 650 17.62 21.93 22.14
N PRO A 651 17.22 22.73 21.13
CA PRO A 651 17.39 22.35 19.73
C PRO A 651 18.83 22.01 19.37
N GLU A 652 19.80 22.77 19.85
CA GLU A 652 21.22 22.56 19.54
C GLU A 652 21.71 21.21 20.05
N TYR A 653 21.35 20.82 21.28
CA TYR A 653 21.74 19.53 21.84
C TYR A 653 21.11 18.37 21.08
N VAL A 654 19.81 18.45 20.81
CA VAL A 654 19.06 17.38 20.13
C VAL A 654 19.60 17.16 18.72
N LEU A 655 19.86 18.23 17.95
CA LEU A 655 20.46 18.14 16.62
C LEU A 655 21.86 17.54 16.67
N ALA A 656 22.72 17.99 17.60
CA ALA A 656 24.06 17.43 17.76
C ALA A 656 24.03 15.94 18.12
N LYS A 657 23.07 15.52 18.96
CA LYS A 657 22.91 14.12 19.35
C LYS A 657 22.40 13.24 18.21
N ARG A 658 21.48 13.73 17.38
CA ARG A 658 21.02 13.03 16.15
C ARG A 658 22.22 12.68 15.27
N GLU A 659 23.03 13.69 14.95
CA GLU A 659 24.20 13.56 14.07
C GLU A 659 25.31 12.70 14.68
N ALA A 660 25.55 12.77 15.99
CA ALA A 660 26.64 12.05 16.63
C ALA A 660 26.31 10.57 16.91
N ASP A 661 25.11 10.31 17.44
CA ASP A 661 24.78 9.02 18.10
C ASP A 661 23.71 8.21 17.37
N TYR A 662 22.78 8.86 16.66
CA TYR A 662 21.58 8.21 16.14
C TYR A 662 21.64 7.95 14.63
N LEU A 663 22.13 8.90 13.82
CA LEU A 663 22.06 8.79 12.35
C LEU A 663 22.75 7.53 11.81
N SER A 664 23.92 7.15 12.34
CA SER A 664 24.59 5.92 11.89
C SER A 664 23.84 4.64 12.28
N LYS A 665 23.15 4.63 13.43
CA LYS A 665 22.32 3.49 13.87
C LYS A 665 21.05 3.42 13.05
N HIS A 666 20.43 4.57 12.77
CA HIS A 666 19.29 4.69 11.88
C HIS A 666 19.63 4.15 10.48
N ALA A 667 20.72 4.62 9.88
CA ALA A 667 21.11 4.22 8.54
C ALA A 667 21.36 2.71 8.41
N SER A 668 22.02 2.09 9.40
CA SER A 668 22.29 0.65 9.37
C SER A 668 21.02 -0.20 9.55
N THR A 669 20.14 0.20 10.48
CA THR A 669 18.90 -0.53 10.78
C THR A 669 17.87 -0.40 9.65
N VAL A 670 17.74 0.78 9.04
CA VAL A 670 16.89 0.98 7.87
C VAL A 670 17.41 0.21 6.65
N HIS A 671 18.72 0.19 6.42
CA HIS A 671 19.31 -0.65 5.37
C HIS A 671 19.02 -2.15 5.59
N ALA A 672 19.11 -2.62 6.84
CA ALA A 672 18.75 -4.00 7.18
C ALA A 672 17.25 -4.28 6.90
N LEU A 673 16.36 -3.35 7.24
CA LEU A 673 14.92 -3.46 6.95
C LEU A 673 14.64 -3.54 5.45
N HIS A 674 15.30 -2.72 4.63
CA HIS A 674 15.19 -2.78 3.17
C HIS A 674 15.70 -4.12 2.61
N THR A 675 16.82 -4.62 3.12
CA THR A 675 17.39 -5.89 2.66
C THR A 675 16.43 -7.06 2.93
N LYS A 676 15.69 -6.99 4.04
CA LYS A 676 14.61 -7.94 4.35
C LYS A 676 13.35 -7.71 3.49
N ASN A 677 13.04 -6.46 3.15
CA ASN A 677 11.82 -6.06 2.43
C ASN A 677 12.16 -5.16 1.24
N SER A 678 12.31 -5.75 0.05
CA SER A 678 12.78 -5.02 -1.14
C SER A 678 11.86 -3.89 -1.61
N SER A 679 10.57 -3.92 -1.27
CA SER A 679 9.62 -2.84 -1.56
C SER A 679 9.77 -1.61 -0.66
N PHE A 680 10.46 -1.71 0.49
CA PHE A 680 10.58 -0.64 1.48
C PHE A 680 11.22 0.64 0.90
N GLY A 681 12.44 0.55 0.37
CA GLY A 681 13.18 1.70 -0.17
C GLY A 681 12.42 2.42 -1.30
N PRO A 682 11.96 1.70 -2.33
CA PRO A 682 11.06 2.26 -3.36
C PRO A 682 9.80 2.92 -2.80
N THR A 683 9.21 2.39 -1.73
CA THR A 683 8.05 3.01 -1.06
C THR A 683 8.44 4.33 -0.40
N VAL A 684 9.57 4.40 0.32
CA VAL A 684 10.06 5.65 0.91
C VAL A 684 10.31 6.72 -0.16
N ARG A 685 10.85 6.31 -1.32
CA ARG A 685 11.03 7.20 -2.47
C ARG A 685 9.69 7.70 -3.01
N LEU A 686 8.69 6.82 -3.15
CA LEU A 686 7.36 7.20 -3.60
C LEU A 686 6.68 8.17 -2.61
N VAL A 687 6.85 7.94 -1.30
CA VAL A 687 6.34 8.84 -0.26
C VAL A 687 7.01 10.21 -0.35
N GLN A 688 8.32 10.29 -0.53
CA GLN A 688 8.99 11.57 -0.73
C GLN A 688 8.53 12.29 -2.00
N ARG A 689 8.31 11.55 -3.09
CA ARG A 689 7.73 12.11 -4.32
C ARG A 689 6.32 12.63 -4.08
N TRP A 690 5.49 11.88 -3.37
CA TRP A 690 4.15 12.31 -2.98
C TRP A 690 4.19 13.56 -2.09
N LEU A 691 5.07 13.61 -1.08
CA LEU A 691 5.27 14.79 -0.26
C LEU A 691 5.70 15.99 -1.12
N ALA A 692 6.57 15.80 -2.11
CA ALA A 692 6.96 16.87 -3.02
C ALA A 692 5.79 17.39 -3.86
N ASP A 693 4.98 16.50 -4.44
CA ASP A 693 3.78 16.88 -5.21
C ASP A 693 2.70 17.52 -4.34
N LYS A 694 2.69 17.19 -3.04
CA LYS A 694 1.89 17.86 -2.01
C LYS A 694 2.55 19.12 -1.43
N THR A 695 3.71 19.54 -1.94
CA THR A 695 4.48 20.72 -1.50
C THR A 695 4.95 20.68 -0.04
N LEU A 696 5.20 19.47 0.48
CA LEU A 696 5.62 19.18 1.85
C LEU A 696 7.08 18.67 1.93
N SER A 697 7.92 18.92 0.92
CA SER A 697 9.29 18.36 0.90
C SER A 697 10.17 18.80 2.07
N ASN A 698 9.95 20.00 2.60
CA ASN A 698 10.71 20.56 3.71
C ASN A 698 10.06 20.36 5.09
N VAL A 699 8.96 19.61 5.16
CA VAL A 699 8.16 19.47 6.39
C VAL A 699 8.69 18.35 7.28
N LEU A 700 9.17 17.26 6.70
CA LEU A 700 9.70 16.11 7.42
C LEU A 700 11.12 15.79 6.93
N PRO A 701 12.07 15.51 7.84
CA PRO A 701 13.35 14.93 7.45
C PRO A 701 13.14 13.52 6.89
N VAL A 702 14.04 13.07 6.02
CA VAL A 702 13.94 11.75 5.37
C VAL A 702 13.90 10.61 6.39
N GLU A 703 14.63 10.74 7.50
CA GLU A 703 14.64 9.76 8.59
C GLU A 703 13.26 9.62 9.26
N ALA A 704 12.49 10.72 9.40
CA ALA A 704 11.11 10.64 9.90
C ALA A 704 10.21 9.91 8.89
N VAL A 705 10.36 10.19 7.59
CA VAL A 705 9.63 9.49 6.53
C VAL A 705 9.96 7.99 6.54
N GLU A 706 11.24 7.64 6.71
CA GLU A 706 11.70 6.25 6.81
C GLU A 706 11.07 5.52 8.00
N LEU A 707 10.97 6.16 9.18
CA LEU A 707 10.32 5.59 10.36
C LEU A 707 8.81 5.39 10.17
N LEU A 708 8.12 6.35 9.55
CA LEU A 708 6.68 6.22 9.24
C LEU A 708 6.41 5.06 8.29
N VAL A 709 7.25 4.89 7.26
CA VAL A 709 7.13 3.76 6.33
C VAL A 709 7.56 2.46 7.02
N ALA A 710 8.58 2.47 7.89
CA ALA A 710 9.05 1.28 8.58
C ALA A 710 7.96 0.62 9.43
N ASP A 711 7.14 1.41 10.13
CA ASP A 711 6.00 0.90 10.90
C ASP A 711 5.06 0.03 10.07
N VAL A 712 4.86 0.34 8.79
CA VAL A 712 4.01 -0.44 7.88
C VAL A 712 4.54 -1.88 7.66
N PHE A 713 5.85 -2.07 7.74
CA PHE A 713 6.50 -3.38 7.59
C PHE A 713 6.68 -4.12 8.91
N LEU A 714 6.75 -3.38 10.03
CA LEU A 714 6.94 -3.93 11.37
C LEU A 714 5.62 -4.32 12.04
N THR A 715 4.56 -3.52 11.85
CA THR A 715 3.25 -3.74 12.45
C THR A 715 2.49 -4.83 11.70
N THR A 716 2.78 -6.08 12.09
CA THR A 716 2.23 -7.30 11.48
C THR A 716 1.04 -7.89 12.23
N ALA A 717 0.71 -7.37 13.41
CA ALA A 717 -0.33 -7.94 14.28
C ALA A 717 -1.71 -7.91 13.62
N SER A 718 -2.05 -6.85 12.89
CA SER A 718 -3.36 -6.65 12.27
C SER A 718 -3.44 -6.98 10.78
N THR A 719 -2.31 -7.03 10.08
CA THR A 719 -2.21 -7.30 8.64
C THR A 719 -0.85 -7.91 8.33
N SER A 720 -0.74 -8.80 7.34
CA SER A 720 0.59 -9.28 6.90
C SER A 720 1.48 -8.19 6.35
N THR A 721 2.80 -8.37 6.40
CA THR A 721 3.78 -7.48 5.76
C THR A 721 3.44 -7.26 4.27
N PRO A 722 3.47 -6.02 3.77
CA PRO A 722 3.25 -5.75 2.35
C PRO A 722 4.50 -6.06 1.51
N HIS A 723 4.28 -6.51 0.28
CA HIS A 723 5.35 -6.97 -0.62
C HIS A 723 5.39 -6.23 -1.97
N SER A 724 4.59 -5.18 -2.14
CA SER A 724 4.68 -4.28 -3.29
C SER A 724 4.75 -2.81 -2.87
N VAL A 725 5.18 -1.94 -3.79
CA VAL A 725 5.19 -0.49 -3.56
C VAL A 725 3.77 0.06 -3.39
N LEU A 726 2.81 -0.42 -4.19
CA LEU A 726 1.41 -0.02 -4.10
C LEU A 726 0.80 -0.32 -2.73
N SER A 727 0.90 -1.57 -2.26
CA SER A 727 0.27 -1.98 -1.00
C SER A 727 0.93 -1.26 0.18
N SER A 728 2.25 -1.10 0.14
CA SER A 728 3.01 -0.36 1.16
C SER A 728 2.63 1.12 1.19
N PHE A 729 2.49 1.77 0.03
CA PHE A 729 2.12 3.18 -0.07
C PHE A 729 0.68 3.44 0.40
N LEU A 730 -0.29 2.60 0.01
CA LEU A 730 -1.66 2.69 0.49
C LEU A 730 -1.76 2.55 2.01
N ARG A 731 -0.99 1.61 2.57
CA ARG A 731 -0.92 1.40 4.02
C ARG A 731 -0.25 2.55 4.74
N PHE A 732 0.80 3.15 4.17
CA PHE A 732 1.39 4.39 4.69
C PHE A 732 0.37 5.52 4.76
N LEU A 733 -0.34 5.81 3.67
CA LEU A 733 -1.34 6.88 3.64
C LEU A 733 -2.45 6.64 4.67
N LYS A 734 -2.97 5.41 4.74
CA LYS A 734 -3.97 5.02 5.73
C LYS A 734 -3.43 5.15 7.16
N ARG A 735 -2.19 4.75 7.41
CA ARG A 735 -1.55 4.81 8.72
C ARG A 735 -1.40 6.26 9.19
N VAL A 736 -0.90 7.15 8.34
CA VAL A 736 -0.79 8.58 8.66
C VAL A 736 -2.16 9.20 8.91
N ALA A 737 -3.15 8.87 8.09
CA ALA A 737 -4.50 9.43 8.18
C ALA A 737 -5.30 8.98 9.42
N SER A 738 -5.08 7.74 9.88
CA SER A 738 -5.89 7.13 10.96
C SER A 738 -5.19 7.06 12.32
N PHE A 739 -3.88 7.33 12.40
CA PHE A 739 -3.16 7.33 13.66
C PHE A 739 -3.57 8.50 14.55
N ASP A 740 -3.76 8.26 15.85
CA ASP A 740 -4.05 9.30 16.83
C ASP A 740 -2.75 9.97 17.29
N TRP A 741 -2.34 10.99 16.52
CA TRP A 741 -1.15 11.79 16.78
C TRP A 741 -1.20 12.61 18.07
N GLN A 742 -2.39 12.80 18.68
CA GLN A 742 -2.56 13.66 19.86
C GLN A 742 -2.46 12.87 21.16
N SER A 743 -2.96 11.63 21.18
CA SER A 743 -3.10 10.87 22.42
C SER A 743 -2.10 9.72 22.55
N VAL A 744 -1.39 9.34 21.49
CA VAL A 744 -0.53 8.14 21.48
C VAL A 744 0.82 8.43 20.83
N PRO A 745 1.96 8.01 21.42
CA PRO A 745 3.26 8.10 20.76
C PRO A 745 3.38 7.08 19.62
N PHE A 746 4.00 7.49 18.52
CA PHE A 746 4.33 6.60 17.41
C PHE A 746 5.65 5.88 17.69
N ILE A 747 5.59 4.61 18.10
CA ILE A 747 6.76 3.83 18.53
C ILE A 747 7.21 2.91 17.40
N VAL A 748 8.46 3.04 16.97
CA VAL A 748 9.06 2.25 15.87
C VAL A 748 10.20 1.39 16.41
N ASP A 749 9.99 0.08 16.40
CA ASP A 749 10.94 -0.91 16.93
C ASP A 749 11.64 -1.68 15.80
N LEU A 750 12.69 -1.08 15.23
CA LEU A 750 13.38 -1.63 14.06
C LEU A 750 14.11 -2.94 14.36
N ASN A 751 14.65 -3.10 15.58
CA ASN A 751 15.41 -4.29 15.97
C ASN A 751 14.67 -5.23 16.94
N SER A 752 13.39 -4.98 17.21
CA SER A 752 12.63 -5.73 18.23
C SER A 752 13.32 -5.67 19.61
N SER A 753 13.86 -4.50 19.97
CA SER A 753 14.66 -4.27 21.17
C SER A 753 13.90 -3.55 22.30
N LEU A 754 12.65 -3.14 22.04
CA LEU A 754 11.77 -2.50 23.01
C LEU A 754 10.92 -3.52 23.76
N ASP A 755 11.39 -3.90 24.95
CA ASP A 755 10.62 -4.64 25.94
C ASP A 755 9.47 -3.81 26.55
N ASP A 756 8.60 -4.47 27.33
CA ASP A 756 7.43 -3.84 27.95
C ASP A 756 7.81 -2.70 28.92
N ASP A 757 8.96 -2.79 29.59
CA ASP A 757 9.45 -1.75 30.51
C ASP A 757 9.83 -0.48 29.76
N LYS A 758 10.60 -0.61 28.68
CA LYS A 758 10.95 0.51 27.79
C LYS A 758 9.72 1.11 27.14
N ARG A 759 8.76 0.30 26.70
CA ARG A 759 7.49 0.79 26.13
C ARG A 759 6.69 1.61 27.14
N ARG A 760 6.60 1.15 28.40
CA ARG A 760 5.97 1.91 29.48
C ARG A 760 6.71 3.22 29.79
N GLU A 761 8.04 3.21 29.77
CA GLU A 761 8.81 4.45 29.97
C GLU A 761 8.59 5.44 28.81
N ILE A 762 8.52 4.99 27.55
CA ILE A 762 8.18 5.86 26.41
C ILE A 762 6.82 6.51 26.60
N LEU A 763 5.80 5.75 27.01
CA LEU A 763 4.45 6.27 27.29
C LEU A 763 4.49 7.33 28.40
N LYS A 764 5.20 7.07 29.49
CA LYS A 764 5.38 8.03 30.59
C LYS A 764 6.05 9.33 30.11
N ARG A 765 7.05 9.24 29.23
CA ARG A 765 7.72 10.42 28.65
C ARG A 765 6.80 11.21 27.72
N PHE A 766 5.98 10.51 26.94
CA PHE A 766 4.97 11.13 26.09
C PHE A 766 3.94 11.91 26.93
N GLU A 767 3.39 11.29 27.97
CA GLU A 767 2.45 11.93 28.91
C GLU A 767 3.09 13.14 29.60
N ALA A 768 4.32 12.99 30.09
CA ALA A 768 5.06 14.10 30.70
C ALA A 768 5.23 15.27 29.72
N SER A 769 5.57 15.00 28.47
CA SER A 769 5.71 16.05 27.45
C SER A 769 4.39 16.77 27.13
N SER A 770 3.25 16.08 27.30
CA SER A 770 1.92 16.63 27.04
C SER A 770 1.50 17.70 28.05
N THR A 771 2.09 17.69 29.25
CA THR A 771 1.88 18.73 30.28
C THR A 771 2.41 20.12 29.88
N SER A 772 3.24 20.18 28.83
CA SER A 772 3.74 21.42 28.24
C SER A 772 3.26 21.54 26.78
N PRO A 773 1.99 21.94 26.54
CA PRO A 773 1.37 21.89 25.22
C PRO A 773 2.09 22.70 24.14
N ALA A 774 2.85 23.73 24.53
CA ALA A 774 3.64 24.58 23.64
C ALA A 774 4.90 23.88 23.10
N THR A 775 5.44 22.89 23.82
CA THR A 775 6.67 22.17 23.45
C THR A 775 6.41 20.69 23.12
N HIS A 776 5.17 20.23 23.27
CA HIS A 776 4.78 18.87 22.91
C HIS A 776 4.88 18.69 21.39
N PRO A 777 5.64 17.70 20.89
CA PRO A 777 5.77 17.45 19.46
C PRO A 777 4.42 17.17 18.82
N ALA A 778 4.10 17.80 17.69
CA ALA A 778 2.87 17.49 16.97
C ALA A 778 2.86 16.07 16.38
N MET A 779 4.05 15.53 16.11
CA MET A 779 4.27 14.12 15.80
C MET A 779 5.32 13.58 16.75
N PHE A 780 4.93 12.80 17.75
CA PHE A 780 5.88 12.15 18.66
C PHE A 780 6.31 10.81 18.06
N ILE A 781 7.51 10.72 17.48
CA ILE A 781 8.03 9.50 16.83
C ILE A 781 9.23 8.95 17.60
N ALA A 782 9.03 7.93 18.42
CA ALA A 782 10.11 7.30 19.18
C ALA A 782 10.69 6.09 18.43
N ALA A 783 12.00 6.07 18.22
CA ALA A 783 12.70 4.92 17.66
C ALA A 783 13.53 4.17 18.72
N ASP A 784 13.70 2.86 18.55
CA ASP A 784 14.35 1.97 19.52
C ASP A 784 15.83 2.29 19.81
N TYR A 785 16.52 2.94 18.88
CA TYR A 785 17.91 3.36 19.03
C TYR A 785 18.09 4.70 19.75
N GLU A 786 17.01 5.43 20.05
CA GLU A 786 17.03 6.71 20.77
C GLU A 786 17.11 6.51 22.28
N ASP A 787 17.80 7.41 22.98
CA ASP A 787 17.79 7.39 24.44
C ASP A 787 16.50 8.02 24.98
N MET A 788 16.05 7.56 26.15
CA MET A 788 14.81 8.01 26.79
C MET A 788 14.78 9.53 27.09
N ASP A 789 15.94 10.17 27.25
CA ASP A 789 16.05 11.62 27.45
C ASP A 789 15.92 12.44 26.14
N CYS A 790 16.06 11.78 24.98
CA CYS A 790 16.10 12.42 23.67
C CYS A 790 15.10 11.82 22.65
N LEU A 791 14.03 11.15 23.12
CA LEU A 791 12.98 10.59 22.27
C LEU A 791 12.33 11.62 21.32
N SER A 792 11.76 11.12 20.22
CA SER A 792 11.14 11.97 19.21
C SER A 792 12.13 12.95 18.60
N SER A 793 13.42 12.59 18.52
CA SER A 793 14.45 13.54 18.10
C SER A 793 14.08 14.11 16.74
N TRP A 794 13.83 13.28 15.72
CA TRP A 794 13.52 13.68 14.34
C TRP A 794 12.37 14.67 14.16
N THR A 795 11.35 14.64 15.02
CA THR A 795 10.11 15.45 14.89
C THR A 795 9.79 16.31 16.11
N ARG A 796 10.76 16.50 17.02
CA ARG A 796 10.54 17.17 18.31
C ARG A 796 10.01 18.60 18.19
N PHE A 797 10.53 19.36 17.21
CA PHE A 797 10.28 20.79 17.07
C PHE A 797 9.43 21.15 15.85
N THR A 798 9.49 20.33 14.82
CA THR A 798 8.73 20.46 13.58
C THR A 798 8.28 19.07 13.15
N PRO A 799 7.11 18.93 12.50
CA PRO A 799 6.20 20.00 12.06
C PRO A 799 5.27 20.55 13.15
N ASP A 800 4.66 21.71 12.87
CA ASP A 800 3.59 22.29 13.70
C ASP A 800 2.27 21.51 13.58
N LYS A 801 1.41 21.61 14.61
CA LYS A 801 0.11 20.89 14.67
C LYS A 801 -0.78 21.10 13.45
N VAL A 802 -0.87 22.34 12.95
CA VAL A 802 -1.67 22.68 11.76
C VAL A 802 -1.12 21.99 10.50
N VAL A 803 0.21 21.91 10.38
CA VAL A 803 0.87 21.24 9.25
C VAL A 803 0.66 19.71 9.33
N VAL A 804 0.65 19.13 10.54
CA VAL A 804 0.29 17.72 10.75
C VAL A 804 -1.16 17.47 10.35
N GLN A 805 -2.10 18.34 10.72
CA GLN A 805 -3.50 18.20 10.29
C GLN A 805 -3.63 18.26 8.77
N ARG A 806 -2.90 19.16 8.10
CA ARG A 806 -2.83 19.19 6.63
C ARG A 806 -2.29 17.88 6.06
N LEU A 807 -1.21 17.33 6.63
CA LEU A 807 -0.65 16.04 6.20
C LEU A 807 -1.68 14.90 6.34
N ILE A 808 -2.41 14.84 7.45
CA ILE A 808 -3.48 13.86 7.71
C ILE A 808 -4.59 13.97 6.65
N SER A 809 -5.11 15.18 6.41
CA SER A 809 -6.17 15.41 5.43
C SER A 809 -5.75 15.03 4.01
N LEU A 810 -4.53 15.41 3.61
CA LEU A 810 -3.97 15.06 2.31
C LEU A 810 -3.76 13.55 2.18
N ALA A 811 -3.24 12.88 3.22
CA ALA A 811 -3.07 11.44 3.22
C ALA A 811 -4.41 10.70 3.07
N GLN A 812 -5.46 11.14 3.78
CA GLN A 812 -6.80 10.58 3.69
C GLN A 812 -7.40 10.77 2.29
N ALA A 813 -7.29 11.97 1.72
CA ALA A 813 -7.79 12.27 0.38
C ALA A 813 -7.06 11.43 -0.70
N SER A 814 -5.73 11.37 -0.65
CA SER A 814 -4.92 10.56 -1.55
C SER A 814 -5.24 9.07 -1.43
N TYR A 815 -5.45 8.56 -0.21
CA TYR A 815 -5.86 7.17 0.02
C TYR A 815 -7.21 6.87 -0.65
N SER A 816 -8.23 7.70 -0.40
CA SER A 816 -9.56 7.53 -1.00
C SER A 816 -9.51 7.58 -2.53
N LEU A 817 -8.73 8.51 -3.10
CA LEU A 817 -8.54 8.61 -4.56
C LEU A 817 -7.89 7.36 -5.13
N LEU A 818 -6.84 6.81 -4.51
CA LEU A 818 -6.17 5.61 -4.99
C LEU A 818 -7.05 4.36 -4.87
N VAL A 819 -7.83 4.21 -3.79
CA VAL A 819 -8.78 3.10 -3.65
C VAL A 819 -9.85 3.18 -4.74
N SER A 820 -10.39 4.38 -5.01
CA SER A 820 -11.36 4.57 -6.10
C SER A 820 -10.75 4.30 -7.48
N TRP A 821 -9.49 4.70 -7.69
CA TRP A 821 -8.74 4.44 -8.90
C TRP A 821 -8.57 2.92 -9.14
N LEU A 822 -8.22 2.15 -8.11
CA LEU A 822 -8.15 0.69 -8.19
C LEU A 822 -9.52 0.08 -8.52
N ALA A 823 -10.59 0.54 -7.87
CA ALA A 823 -11.95 0.09 -8.17
C ALA A 823 -12.36 0.36 -9.62
N SER A 824 -11.87 1.46 -10.21
CA SER A 824 -12.13 1.87 -11.61
C SER A 824 -11.16 1.27 -12.67
N ALA A 825 -10.56 0.11 -12.38
CA ALA A 825 -9.64 -0.60 -13.27
C ALA A 825 -8.31 0.13 -13.58
N ALA A 826 -7.81 0.90 -12.61
CA ALA A 826 -6.47 1.48 -12.57
C ALA A 826 -5.98 2.08 -13.90
N SER A 827 -6.69 3.11 -14.39
CA SER A 827 -6.26 3.86 -15.58
C SER A 827 -4.81 4.37 -15.45
N SER A 828 -4.08 4.46 -16.56
CA SER A 828 -2.64 4.77 -16.54
C SER A 828 -2.29 6.13 -15.91
N SER A 829 -3.23 7.08 -15.91
CA SER A 829 -3.07 8.43 -15.34
C SER A 829 -3.92 8.70 -14.10
N GLY A 830 -4.88 7.85 -13.75
CA GLY A 830 -5.83 8.12 -12.67
C GLY A 830 -5.18 8.27 -11.29
N TRP A 831 -4.05 7.61 -11.05
CA TRP A 831 -3.26 7.74 -9.82
C TRP A 831 -2.72 9.16 -9.60
N LYS A 832 -2.51 9.94 -10.67
CA LYS A 832 -1.92 11.29 -10.58
C LYS A 832 -2.77 12.25 -9.74
N ALA A 833 -4.09 12.09 -9.76
CA ALA A 833 -4.99 12.90 -8.94
C ALA A 833 -4.68 12.78 -7.43
N ALA A 834 -4.18 11.62 -6.98
CA ALA A 834 -3.77 11.45 -5.60
C ALA A 834 -2.48 12.21 -5.26
N PHE A 835 -1.67 12.59 -6.25
CA PHE A 835 -0.41 13.34 -6.07
C PHE A 835 -0.62 14.84 -6.25
N THR A 836 -1.55 15.28 -7.11
CA THR A 836 -1.83 16.70 -7.38
C THR A 836 -2.18 17.49 -6.12
N SER A 837 -1.65 18.71 -5.99
CA SER A 837 -2.01 19.71 -4.98
C SER A 837 -2.44 21.01 -5.66
N SER A 838 -3.37 21.74 -5.05
CA SER A 838 -3.76 23.07 -5.56
C SER A 838 -2.83 24.15 -4.99
N THR A 839 -2.31 25.01 -5.87
CA THR A 839 -1.53 26.19 -5.47
C THR A 839 -2.41 27.32 -4.93
N THR A 840 -3.73 27.24 -5.11
CA THR A 840 -4.69 28.22 -4.59
C THR A 840 -4.91 28.11 -3.08
N GLU A 841 -4.42 27.06 -2.43
CA GLU A 841 -4.53 26.85 -0.97
C GLU A 841 -3.52 27.68 -0.16
N PHE A 842 -2.66 28.46 -0.81
CA PHE A 842 -1.58 29.23 -0.19
C PHE A 842 -1.85 30.73 -0.33
N ASP A 843 -1.51 31.51 0.69
CA ASP A 843 -1.79 32.95 0.71
C ASP A 843 -0.86 33.72 -0.24
N ALA A 844 0.39 33.28 -0.36
CA ALA A 844 1.38 33.92 -1.24
C ALA A 844 2.36 32.91 -1.86
N THR A 845 3.03 33.32 -2.93
CA THR A 845 4.02 32.54 -3.68
C THR A 845 5.24 33.39 -3.99
N LEU A 846 6.44 32.88 -3.70
CA LEU A 846 7.70 33.43 -4.19
C LEU A 846 8.18 32.62 -5.40
N LEU A 847 8.17 33.22 -6.58
CA LEU A 847 8.57 32.59 -7.84
C LEU A 847 10.09 32.56 -7.94
N LEU A 848 10.64 31.35 -8.12
CA LEU A 848 12.10 31.14 -8.21
C LEU A 848 12.59 31.28 -9.66
N ALA A 849 13.76 31.88 -9.81
CA ALA A 849 14.49 31.99 -11.07
C ALA A 849 15.12 30.64 -11.45
N THR A 850 14.31 29.64 -11.81
CA THR A 850 14.78 28.26 -12.07
C THR A 850 15.91 28.15 -13.08
N GLU A 851 15.99 29.06 -14.06
CA GLU A 851 17.10 29.14 -15.03
C GLU A 851 18.46 29.57 -14.46
N ASN A 852 18.45 30.12 -13.24
CA ASN A 852 19.64 30.58 -12.52
C ASN A 852 19.92 29.73 -11.27
N LEU A 853 19.24 28.58 -11.11
CA LEU A 853 19.36 27.72 -9.94
C LEU A 853 19.90 26.35 -10.32
N PRO A 854 20.71 25.70 -9.47
CA PRO A 854 21.16 24.35 -9.75
C PRO A 854 19.99 23.37 -9.73
N THR A 855 20.06 22.35 -10.59
CA THR A 855 19.06 21.28 -10.63
C THR A 855 19.61 20.02 -9.99
N LYS A 856 18.77 19.22 -9.31
CA LYS A 856 19.21 17.91 -8.77
C LYS A 856 19.45 16.86 -9.87
N ARG A 857 19.14 17.19 -11.14
CA ARG A 857 19.37 16.33 -12.30
C ARG A 857 20.83 16.41 -12.77
N ILE A 858 21.43 15.24 -13.03
CA ILE A 858 22.78 15.16 -13.63
C ILE A 858 22.75 15.69 -15.06
N ARG A 859 21.72 15.34 -15.84
CA ARG A 859 21.56 15.71 -17.24
C ARG A 859 20.69 16.95 -17.38
N VAL A 860 21.14 17.92 -18.16
CA VAL A 860 20.41 19.16 -18.44
C VAL A 860 20.29 19.36 -19.94
N ASN A 861 19.15 19.89 -20.41
CA ASN A 861 18.91 20.17 -21.82
C ASN A 861 19.86 21.27 -22.35
N ALA A 862 20.30 21.11 -23.60
CA ALA A 862 21.37 21.88 -24.23
C ALA A 862 21.00 23.33 -24.65
N ASP A 863 19.78 23.80 -24.37
CA ASP A 863 19.21 24.95 -25.08
C ASP A 863 19.58 26.33 -24.51
N LYS A 864 20.27 26.45 -23.37
CA LYS A 864 20.66 27.76 -22.79
C LYS A 864 22.00 27.71 -22.05
N LYS A 865 22.75 28.81 -22.07
CA LYS A 865 23.87 29.06 -21.13
C LYS A 865 23.30 29.07 -19.71
N HIS A 866 23.54 28.01 -18.95
CA HIS A 866 23.09 27.89 -17.56
C HIS A 866 24.30 27.98 -16.63
N PRO A 867 24.28 28.78 -15.54
CA PRO A 867 25.45 29.03 -14.68
C PRO A 867 26.07 27.77 -14.08
N PHE A 868 25.24 26.77 -13.82
CA PHE A 868 25.63 25.51 -13.21
C PHE A 868 25.77 24.34 -14.19
N VAL A 869 25.84 24.57 -15.50
CA VAL A 869 25.95 23.48 -16.49
C VAL A 869 27.24 23.60 -17.28
N ALA A 870 27.95 22.47 -17.41
CA ALA A 870 29.16 22.36 -18.22
C ALA A 870 28.96 21.38 -19.39
N PRO A 871 29.44 21.72 -20.60
CA PRO A 871 29.49 20.77 -21.70
C PRO A 871 30.60 19.73 -21.45
N VAL A 872 30.35 18.47 -21.81
CA VAL A 872 31.30 17.36 -21.61
C VAL A 872 31.60 16.69 -22.94
N TYR A 873 32.89 16.60 -23.29
CA TYR A 873 33.38 16.02 -24.54
C TYR A 873 34.35 14.86 -24.26
N LYS A 874 34.45 13.88 -25.19
CA LYS A 874 35.29 12.66 -25.02
C LYS A 874 36.76 12.95 -24.70
N ASN A 875 37.29 14.07 -25.19
CA ASN A 875 38.71 14.40 -25.08
C ASN A 875 38.99 15.53 -24.07
N MET A 876 37.98 15.96 -23.31
CA MET A 876 38.11 17.04 -22.33
C MET A 876 38.64 16.48 -21.00
N ASP A 877 39.59 17.18 -20.35
CA ASP A 877 39.97 16.87 -18.98
C ASP A 877 38.85 17.35 -18.03
N LEU A 878 37.92 16.45 -17.72
CA LEU A 878 36.77 16.72 -16.87
C LEU A 878 37.16 17.05 -15.42
N THR A 879 38.37 16.70 -14.98
CA THR A 879 38.84 17.01 -13.63
C THR A 879 39.15 18.50 -13.44
N SER A 880 39.38 19.23 -14.53
CA SER A 880 39.60 20.68 -14.52
C SER A 880 38.32 21.51 -14.43
N VAL A 881 37.15 20.89 -14.61
CA VAL A 881 35.86 21.59 -14.54
C VAL A 881 35.57 21.95 -13.07
N PRO A 882 35.30 23.24 -12.77
CA PRO A 882 34.90 23.66 -11.43
C PRO A 882 33.57 22.99 -11.04
N VAL A 883 33.51 22.45 -9.83
CA VAL A 883 32.30 21.85 -9.28
C VAL A 883 31.98 22.44 -7.91
N MET A 884 30.70 22.50 -7.58
CA MET A 884 30.22 22.90 -6.27
C MET A 884 29.62 21.68 -5.57
N ILE A 885 30.14 21.32 -4.39
CA ILE A 885 29.78 20.07 -3.73
C ILE A 885 28.78 20.33 -2.61
N GLY A 886 27.55 19.83 -2.77
CA GLY A 886 26.47 19.98 -1.80
C GLY A 886 25.90 21.40 -1.70
N PHE A 887 26.05 22.21 -2.75
CA PHE A 887 25.49 23.57 -2.80
C PHE A 887 23.98 23.51 -3.12
N ASP A 888 23.12 23.84 -2.16
CA ASP A 888 21.66 23.90 -2.32
C ASP A 888 21.16 25.29 -1.89
N PRO A 889 21.24 26.30 -2.78
CA PRO A 889 20.90 27.69 -2.42
C PRO A 889 19.43 27.85 -2.05
N VAL A 890 18.54 27.02 -2.60
CA VAL A 890 17.11 27.08 -2.28
C VAL A 890 16.87 26.59 -0.85
N HIS A 891 17.58 25.55 -0.42
CA HIS A 891 17.53 25.11 0.97
C HIS A 891 18.08 26.17 1.94
N GLU A 892 19.20 26.82 1.60
CA GLU A 892 19.78 27.92 2.39
C GLU A 892 18.80 29.09 2.53
N LEU A 893 18.21 29.55 1.42
CA LEU A 893 17.20 30.60 1.41
C LEU A 893 15.99 30.24 2.28
N LEU A 894 15.53 28.99 2.21
CA LEU A 894 14.39 28.53 3.01
C LEU A 894 14.72 28.57 4.52
N GLN A 895 15.93 28.20 4.92
CA GLN A 895 16.37 28.31 6.32
C GLN A 895 16.39 29.76 6.79
N ASP A 896 16.87 30.69 5.96
CA ASP A 896 16.92 32.11 6.30
C ASP A 896 15.51 32.73 6.37
N LEU A 897 14.60 32.34 5.47
CA LEU A 897 13.19 32.69 5.53
C LEU A 897 12.52 32.17 6.80
N GLN A 898 12.74 30.91 7.16
CA GLN A 898 12.18 30.33 8.38
C GLN A 898 12.74 30.98 9.64
N ARG A 899 14.05 31.28 9.68
CA ARG A 899 14.70 31.95 10.82
C ARG A 899 14.14 33.36 11.03
N THR A 900 13.94 34.10 9.94
CA THR A 900 13.52 35.52 10.00
C THR A 900 12.00 35.66 10.15
N PHE A 901 11.23 34.93 9.35
CA PHE A 901 9.79 35.12 9.19
C PHE A 901 8.93 33.91 9.65
N GLY A 902 9.55 32.84 10.18
CA GLY A 902 8.82 31.65 10.64
C GLY A 902 7.84 31.90 11.79
N HIS A 903 7.93 33.04 12.48
CA HIS A 903 6.94 33.48 13.46
C HIS A 903 5.66 34.04 12.82
N LEU A 904 5.72 34.49 11.55
CA LEU A 904 4.59 35.06 10.79
C LEU A 904 3.96 34.06 9.84
N ALA A 905 4.75 33.16 9.26
CA ALA A 905 4.31 32.30 8.17
C ALA A 905 4.89 30.89 8.22
N PHE A 906 4.23 29.99 7.51
CA PHE A 906 4.74 28.68 7.11
C PHE A 906 5.24 28.74 5.67
N PHE A 907 6.36 28.06 5.40
CA PHE A 907 6.97 28.00 4.07
C PHE A 907 6.96 26.56 3.57
N PHE A 908 6.59 26.39 2.31
CA PHE A 908 6.38 25.09 1.67
C PHE A 908 7.07 25.07 0.31
N ILE A 909 7.64 23.92 -0.06
CA ILE A 909 8.31 23.76 -1.35
C ILE A 909 8.07 22.36 -1.91
N ASN A 910 7.93 22.28 -3.24
CA ASN A 910 8.10 21.05 -3.99
C ASN A 910 9.60 20.87 -4.28
N GLY A 911 10.24 19.92 -3.60
CA GLY A 911 11.67 19.63 -3.71
C GLY A 911 12.09 18.88 -4.97
N VAL A 912 11.14 18.56 -5.88
CA VAL A 912 11.45 18.00 -7.19
C VAL A 912 11.51 19.08 -8.27
N ASP A 913 10.45 19.89 -8.38
CA ASP A 913 10.36 20.89 -9.44
C ASP A 913 11.03 22.20 -9.03
N THR A 914 11.03 22.54 -7.73
CA THR A 914 11.70 23.71 -7.15
C THR A 914 11.42 25.03 -7.87
N THR A 915 10.17 25.22 -8.30
CA THR A 915 9.74 26.38 -9.11
C THR A 915 9.32 27.58 -8.26
N ALA A 916 8.84 27.35 -7.03
CA ALA A 916 8.37 28.41 -6.15
C ALA A 916 8.41 27.98 -4.67
N ILE A 917 8.48 28.97 -3.77
CA ILE A 917 8.25 28.81 -2.33
C ILE A 917 6.84 29.31 -2.03
N LEU A 918 5.98 28.44 -1.49
CA LEU A 918 4.60 28.74 -1.15
C LEU A 918 4.50 29.14 0.31
N ILE A 919 3.64 30.11 0.61
CA ILE A 919 3.54 30.75 1.92
C ILE A 919 2.11 30.65 2.43
N THR A 920 1.95 30.27 3.70
CA THR A 920 0.69 30.39 4.43
C THR A 920 0.90 31.18 5.71
N TRP A 921 0.13 32.24 5.91
CA TRP A 921 0.20 33.11 7.08
C TRP A 921 -0.31 32.39 8.33
N LYS A 922 0.36 32.59 9.46
CA LYS A 922 -0.11 32.12 10.75
C LYS A 922 -1.27 33.03 11.19
N PRO A 923 -2.49 32.52 11.43
CA PRO A 923 -3.64 33.38 11.73
C PRO A 923 -3.41 34.31 12.93
N GLN A 924 -2.71 33.81 13.95
CA GLN A 924 -2.37 34.58 15.16
C GLN A 924 -1.42 35.75 14.90
N ALA A 925 -0.61 35.70 13.83
CA ALA A 925 0.34 36.76 13.50
C ALA A 925 -0.36 38.01 12.98
N PHE A 926 -1.55 37.88 12.40
CA PHE A 926 -2.29 38.98 11.77
C PHE A 926 -3.47 39.50 12.60
N LEU A 927 -3.61 39.04 13.85
CA LEU A 927 -4.55 39.65 14.79
C LEU A 927 -4.03 41.04 15.23
N PRO A 928 -4.91 42.05 15.38
CA PRO A 928 -4.51 43.36 15.88
C PRO A 928 -3.78 43.26 17.22
N ALA A 929 -2.51 43.69 17.24
CA ALA A 929 -1.68 43.69 18.44
C ALA A 929 -1.41 45.13 18.88
N LYS A 930 -1.23 45.36 20.20
CA LYS A 930 -0.80 46.67 20.70
C LYS A 930 0.55 47.03 20.09
N PHE A 931 0.65 48.20 19.49
CA PHE A 931 1.90 48.69 18.93
C PHE A 931 2.96 48.81 20.04
N ARG A 932 4.13 48.22 19.82
CA ARG A 932 5.30 48.33 20.70
C ARG A 932 6.52 48.61 19.85
N ALA A 933 7.34 49.58 20.24
CA ALA A 933 8.56 49.94 19.48
C ALA A 933 9.48 48.74 19.23
N ILE A 934 9.58 47.81 20.19
CA ILE A 934 10.40 46.60 20.10
C ILE A 934 9.89 45.56 19.07
N THR A 935 8.62 45.64 18.65
CA THR A 935 8.01 44.75 17.65
C THR A 935 7.45 45.52 16.46
N ALA A 936 7.83 46.80 16.29
CA ALA A 936 7.26 47.68 15.27
C ALA A 936 7.74 47.35 13.85
N ASN A 937 8.81 46.57 13.71
CA ASN A 937 9.30 46.13 12.41
C ASN A 937 8.19 45.38 11.66
N TYR A 938 8.01 45.74 10.38
CA TYR A 938 6.99 45.15 9.51
C TYR A 938 5.55 45.34 9.99
N GLN A 939 5.25 46.34 10.83
CA GLN A 939 3.89 46.61 11.29
C GLN A 939 3.31 47.90 10.69
N ILE A 940 2.07 47.84 10.23
CA ILE A 940 1.25 49.00 9.88
C ILE A 940 0.29 49.32 11.04
N PRO A 941 0.23 50.58 11.51
CA PRO A 941 -0.75 50.98 12.50
C PRO A 941 -2.17 50.97 11.91
N LEU A 942 -3.14 50.52 12.70
CA LEU A 942 -4.55 50.57 12.36
C LEU A 942 -5.13 51.97 12.67
N PRO A 943 -5.99 52.53 11.81
CA PRO A 943 -6.63 53.81 12.08
C PRO A 943 -7.56 53.73 13.31
N SER A 944 -7.47 54.71 14.21
CA SER A 944 -8.34 54.81 15.40
C SER A 944 -9.75 55.21 14.97
N THR A 945 -10.74 54.35 15.19
CA THR A 945 -12.15 54.63 14.85
C THR A 945 -12.92 55.39 15.93
N ASP A 946 -12.34 55.62 17.11
CA ASP A 946 -13.02 56.33 18.19
C ASP A 946 -12.78 57.84 18.13
N THR A 947 -13.85 58.56 17.76
CA THR A 947 -13.97 60.03 17.76
C THR A 947 -14.48 60.56 19.12
N SER A 948 -14.27 59.81 20.20
CA SER A 948 -14.51 60.29 21.58
C SER A 948 -13.17 60.66 22.21
N GLU A 949 -13.00 61.95 22.50
CA GLU A 949 -11.75 62.63 22.88
C GLU A 949 -11.06 62.18 24.19
N ASP A 950 -11.37 61.01 24.77
CA ASP A 950 -10.86 60.61 26.09
C ASP A 950 -10.08 59.27 26.16
N ASP A 951 -9.79 58.57 25.05
CA ASP A 951 -9.04 57.28 25.10
C ASP A 951 -7.87 57.16 24.08
N SER A 952 -7.15 58.27 23.85
CA SER A 952 -6.15 58.48 22.79
C SER A 952 -4.81 57.71 22.92
N THR A 953 -4.74 56.52 23.54
CA THR A 953 -3.45 55.85 23.85
C THR A 953 -3.28 54.40 23.40
N ARG A 954 -4.24 53.80 22.68
CA ARG A 954 -4.13 52.40 22.22
C ARG A 954 -4.02 52.28 20.71
N SER A 955 -2.84 52.58 20.17
CA SER A 955 -2.52 52.27 18.77
C SER A 955 -2.32 50.76 18.61
N TYR A 956 -3.16 50.14 17.79
CA TYR A 956 -2.99 48.75 17.36
C TYR A 956 -2.27 48.71 16.02
N ALA A 957 -1.60 47.60 15.73
CA ALA A 957 -0.92 47.39 14.47
C ALA A 957 -1.05 45.94 14.01
N VAL A 958 -0.89 45.74 12.71
CA VAL A 958 -0.91 44.44 12.02
C VAL A 958 0.30 44.33 11.10
N PRO A 959 0.78 43.12 10.78
CA PRO A 959 1.92 42.98 9.89
C PRO A 959 1.64 43.50 8.47
N ASN A 960 2.61 44.20 7.89
CA ASN A 960 2.59 44.75 6.54
C ASN A 960 3.01 43.70 5.52
N ILE A 961 2.03 43.02 4.93
CA ILE A 961 2.26 41.91 3.98
C ILE A 961 3.17 42.33 2.82
N PHE A 962 2.98 43.52 2.26
CA PHE A 962 3.76 43.96 1.08
C PHE A 962 5.23 44.20 1.41
N GLU A 963 5.50 44.82 2.55
CA GLU A 963 6.88 45.04 3.03
C GLU A 963 7.55 43.72 3.39
N ILE A 964 6.84 42.81 4.07
CA ILE A 964 7.34 41.46 4.38
C ILE A 964 7.73 40.72 3.10
N LEU A 965 6.84 40.67 2.10
CA LEU A 965 7.11 39.99 0.83
C LEU A 965 8.24 40.65 0.04
N SER A 966 8.34 41.98 0.06
CA SER A 966 9.44 42.72 -0.54
C SER A 966 10.77 42.37 0.12
N ASP A 967 10.82 42.30 1.45
CA ASP A 967 12.02 41.92 2.19
C ASP A 967 12.41 40.45 1.97
N MET A 968 11.43 39.54 1.91
CA MET A 968 11.66 38.15 1.51
C MET A 968 12.30 38.05 0.12
N GLN A 969 11.84 38.86 -0.84
CA GLN A 969 12.41 38.91 -2.18
C GLN A 969 13.83 39.51 -2.15
N SER A 970 14.06 40.59 -1.42
CA SER A 970 15.38 41.22 -1.28
C SER A 970 16.41 40.27 -0.67
N MET A 971 16.03 39.54 0.39
CA MET A 971 16.90 38.56 1.06
C MET A 971 17.30 37.39 0.15
N SER A 972 16.54 37.13 -0.92
CA SER A 972 16.86 36.07 -1.88
C SER A 972 18.05 36.38 -2.80
N HIS A 973 18.57 37.61 -2.78
CA HIS A 973 19.68 38.04 -3.64
C HIS A 973 19.47 37.75 -5.14
N GLY A 974 18.22 37.87 -5.62
CA GLY A 974 17.84 37.67 -7.01
C GLY A 974 17.42 36.23 -7.37
N MET A 975 17.38 35.32 -6.40
CA MET A 975 16.80 33.98 -6.61
C MET A 975 15.28 34.02 -6.77
N VAL A 976 14.60 34.98 -6.14
CA VAL A 976 13.16 35.22 -6.27
C VAL A 976 12.93 36.34 -7.28
N VAL A 977 12.29 36.00 -8.41
CA VAL A 977 11.99 36.95 -9.51
C VAL A 977 10.67 37.68 -9.32
N GLY A 978 9.78 37.15 -8.49
CA GLY A 978 8.53 37.83 -8.15
C GLY A 978 7.84 37.20 -6.95
N ALA A 979 7.01 38.00 -6.29
CA ALA A 979 6.09 37.56 -5.26
C ALA A 979 4.65 37.77 -5.76
N ALA A 980 3.80 36.77 -5.61
CA ALA A 980 2.39 36.83 -5.97
C ALA A 980 1.54 36.53 -4.74
N LEU A 981 0.53 37.37 -4.49
CA LEU A 981 -0.53 37.09 -3.52
C LEU A 981 -1.66 36.37 -4.24
N GLN A 982 -2.24 35.34 -3.63
CA GLN A 982 -3.50 34.82 -4.10
C GLN A 982 -4.61 35.83 -3.76
N PRO A 983 -5.62 36.03 -4.63
CA PRO A 983 -6.76 36.87 -4.30
C PRO A 983 -7.46 36.29 -3.06
N PHE A 984 -7.70 37.15 -2.06
CA PHE A 984 -8.57 36.80 -0.93
C PHE A 984 -9.99 36.64 -1.49
N GLU A 985 -10.53 35.42 -1.51
CA GLU A 985 -11.96 35.17 -1.78
C GLU A 985 -12.85 35.60 -0.60
#